data_AF-A0A525JG90-F1
#
_entry.id   AF-A0A525JG90-F1
#
_cell.length_a   1.000
_cell.length_b   1.000
_cell.length_c   1.000
_cell.angle_alpha   90.00
_cell.angle_beta   90.00
_cell.angle_gamma   90.00
#
_symmetry.space_group_name_H-M   'P 1'
#
loop_
_entity.id
_entity.type
_entity.pdbx_description
1 polymer ?
#
loop_
_entity_poly.entity_id
_entity_poly.type
_entity_poly.pdbx_seq_one_letter_code
_entity_poly.pdbx_strand_id
1 'polypeptide(L)'
;MNFVGKFDAKLPEDGLGAHSHSGALSHFETVSPVPSDAIIVSDAELLFNADFKRSGVDLILSKDGHELVLQDYFKGEKRAALASPDGAHLNGDLVNALTGQVEYAEAGGASDAAKVIGHVTKLTGSATVIRNGVSIVLSMGCNVHKGDIVQTGSDSQLGITFTDAVFELSSNARMVLNETAYDPNGSGDSSLLSLVQGSFAFAVGQVPKTSCVSIDTPVGTIRSRARTGGIGMLSLTALILSLLEEVEAAQLPPSDSLDDDDITAKDLQLNGVVDLLMRDGRHYTLDDPGQTVIVGKGSISVLANSPARMEELRKFQQEALHSYAAGPNANPTGTGGTGSSTPPSLQPINFVPPGQQDVVLPTLVFTGKSSGGTSVTPPDNTLNHVPIAPTVLVSGNAFSELLGVHVTGSPALDTVSGLIQFNDINRGDHPTATTAFTSFTYQGNTANLSPSQLAQVLADIAPDIVAVETPLVVVATRGNSNVGTATWTYSLADKNFDFLAAGETLTLTYTAEVDSNFAPDNLKTLVTFTITITGTNDAPVITTGPQTINFAGGKFTPGGDLAPTSETTGVNVNNAPGTLTYTESGTFTFTDPDLTDTHTIVSTDLTGASLSGTTLTLAALEADFPGPFAVFETALSASVTTDSTGTGTGTITWQLAELKAFLADFIPLGETLTLTYTVIVTDSQGATSTQDVVVTITGTDAAAVVWIDTVGNGLPNPGDWNEGSNWETGTVPTASSDVIIITDQLQGKTPYYPVTIDATTVAYANSLTMNDFGTLFTNSPTLINNGTLTVGAGVDGVGISLGADSIVDNYGTITVGGLMEVLDQSSLQNYGQLTLQDGGDFKGLSTITNFSSGTIEVSGGTLNVLVDVANSGQVTIDLGAILTLNGASITGGQVTNKGTLDLEGTTASLNSGKLTNTNQVNV
;
A
#
# COMPACT_ATOMS: atom_id res chain seq x y z
N MET A 1 -0.95 -3.86 -32.40
CA MET A 1 -0.65 -2.97 -33.53
C MET A 1 -0.16 -3.81 -34.70
N ASN A 2 -0.63 -3.55 -35.92
CA ASN A 2 -0.09 -4.15 -37.15
C ASN A 2 0.37 -3.01 -38.08
N PHE A 3 1.67 -2.72 -38.09
CA PHE A 3 2.27 -1.69 -38.94
C PHE A 3 2.46 -2.22 -40.36
N VAL A 4 1.39 -2.25 -41.15
CA VAL A 4 1.45 -2.73 -42.55
C VAL A 4 1.98 -1.62 -43.46
N GLY A 5 3.30 -1.56 -43.61
CA GLY A 5 4.00 -0.73 -44.58
C GLY A 5 3.98 -1.36 -45.98
N LYS A 6 4.20 -0.54 -47.02
CA LYS A 6 4.64 -1.04 -48.32
C LYS A 6 6.08 -0.60 -48.53
N PHE A 7 6.95 -1.55 -48.86
CA PHE A 7 8.30 -1.27 -49.32
C PHE A 7 8.29 -0.33 -50.53
N ASP A 8 8.84 0.89 -50.35
CA ASP A 8 9.19 1.78 -51.46
C ASP A 8 10.50 2.56 -51.15
N ALA A 9 11.46 1.86 -50.57
CA ALA A 9 12.82 2.35 -50.38
C ALA A 9 13.61 2.21 -51.69
N LYS A 10 13.51 3.22 -52.57
CA LYS A 10 14.49 3.37 -53.66
C LYS A 10 15.86 3.72 -53.08
N LEU A 11 16.79 2.78 -53.20
CA LEU A 11 18.21 3.01 -52.96
C LEU A 11 18.73 4.16 -53.83
N PRO A 12 19.43 5.16 -53.27
CA PRO A 12 20.43 5.93 -54.00
C PRO A 12 21.67 5.04 -54.17
N GLU A 13 22.10 4.86 -55.42
CA GLU A 13 23.41 4.29 -55.74
C GLU A 13 24.54 5.26 -55.35
N ASP A 14 25.77 4.75 -55.34
CA ASP A 14 27.06 5.47 -55.28
C ASP A 14 27.56 6.06 -53.94
N GLY A 15 28.27 5.21 -53.19
CA GLY A 15 29.75 5.21 -53.27
C GLY A 15 30.57 6.35 -52.62
N LEU A 16 31.36 5.96 -51.61
CA LEU A 16 32.67 6.54 -51.21
C LEU A 16 32.71 7.97 -50.60
N GLY A 17 32.72 8.00 -49.27
CA GLY A 17 33.85 8.59 -48.52
C GLY A 17 33.80 10.07 -48.07
N ALA A 18 34.25 10.26 -46.83
CA ALA A 18 34.69 11.50 -46.18
C ALA A 18 33.62 12.52 -45.72
N HIS A 19 33.80 12.89 -44.45
CA HIS A 19 33.07 13.85 -43.61
C HIS A 19 32.68 15.19 -44.27
N SER A 20 31.50 15.72 -43.93
CA SER A 20 31.37 17.10 -43.40
C SER A 20 29.95 17.41 -42.89
N HIS A 21 29.88 18.34 -41.93
CA HIS A 21 28.61 18.84 -41.37
C HIS A 21 27.84 19.71 -42.39
N SER A 22 26.54 19.47 -42.55
CA SER A 22 25.55 20.51 -42.87
C SER A 22 24.13 19.95 -42.71
N GLY A 23 23.20 20.75 -42.19
CA GLY A 23 21.81 20.32 -42.05
C GLY A 23 21.09 20.21 -43.39
N ALA A 24 20.23 19.21 -43.52
CA ALA A 24 19.21 19.11 -44.55
C ALA A 24 17.90 18.64 -43.90
N LEU A 25 17.09 19.60 -43.44
CA LEU A 25 15.72 19.35 -43.01
C LEU A 25 14.89 18.93 -44.23
N SER A 26 14.67 17.62 -44.40
CA SER A 26 13.62 17.10 -45.28
C SER A 26 12.27 17.31 -44.59
N HIS A 27 11.71 18.50 -44.77
CA HIS A 27 10.37 18.85 -44.31
C HIS A 27 9.32 17.95 -44.99
N PHE A 28 8.64 17.15 -44.17
CA PHE A 28 7.37 16.50 -44.52
C PHE A 28 6.28 17.03 -43.59
N GLU A 29 5.05 17.13 -44.09
CA GLU A 29 3.93 17.77 -43.38
C GLU A 29 3.65 17.10 -42.03
N THR A 30 3.54 17.93 -40.99
CA THR A 30 3.37 17.55 -39.59
C THR A 30 1.99 16.95 -39.32
N VAL A 31 1.92 15.67 -38.93
CA VAL A 31 0.73 15.07 -38.32
C VAL A 31 1.05 14.16 -37.11
N SER A 32 1.99 14.58 -36.27
CA SER A 32 2.06 14.29 -34.82
C SER A 32 3.30 14.98 -34.20
N PRO A 33 3.27 15.38 -32.93
CA PRO A 33 4.42 15.90 -32.21
C PRO A 33 5.30 14.73 -31.77
N VAL A 34 6.53 14.78 -32.25
CA VAL A 34 7.62 13.88 -31.89
C VAL A 34 8.57 14.68 -30.99
N PRO A 35 9.27 14.07 -30.02
CA PRO A 35 10.32 14.76 -29.27
C PRO A 35 11.30 15.50 -30.19
N SER A 36 11.67 16.73 -29.84
CA SER A 36 12.45 17.62 -30.73
C SER A 36 13.86 17.13 -31.07
N ASP A 37 14.35 16.12 -30.33
CA ASP A 37 15.63 15.45 -30.46
C ASP A 37 15.52 14.02 -31.04
N ALA A 38 14.34 13.60 -31.51
CA ALA A 38 14.14 12.26 -32.06
C ALA A 38 14.74 12.06 -33.46
N ILE A 39 15.18 10.83 -33.73
CA ILE A 39 15.67 10.37 -35.03
C ILE A 39 14.49 9.73 -35.79
N ILE A 40 14.19 10.24 -36.99
CA ILE A 40 13.12 9.68 -37.82
C ILE A 40 13.62 8.45 -38.60
N VAL A 41 13.07 7.29 -38.29
CA VAL A 41 13.23 6.04 -39.05
C VAL A 41 12.07 5.93 -40.04
N SER A 42 12.36 6.14 -41.32
CA SER A 42 11.34 6.17 -42.39
C SER A 42 10.57 4.86 -42.55
N ASP A 43 11.15 3.74 -42.15
CA ASP A 43 10.55 2.42 -42.18
C ASP A 43 9.98 2.06 -40.80
N ALA A 44 8.67 2.29 -40.62
CA ALA A 44 7.97 1.98 -39.38
C ALA A 44 7.89 0.46 -39.11
N GLU A 45 7.91 -0.38 -40.14
CA GLU A 45 7.88 -1.83 -39.98
C GLU A 45 9.23 -2.33 -39.43
N LEU A 46 10.34 -1.80 -39.97
CA LEU A 46 11.67 -2.02 -39.39
C LEU A 46 11.78 -1.43 -37.98
N LEU A 47 11.25 -0.23 -37.71
CA LEU A 47 11.34 0.40 -36.38
C LEU A 47 10.69 -0.45 -35.27
N PHE A 48 9.52 -1.03 -35.50
CA PHE A 48 8.78 -1.75 -34.45
C PHE A 48 8.97 -3.29 -34.49
N ASN A 49 9.44 -3.84 -35.61
CA ASN A 49 9.55 -5.29 -35.82
C ASN A 49 10.98 -5.82 -35.99
N ALA A 50 12.01 -4.96 -35.98
CA ALA A 50 13.40 -5.39 -36.04
C ALA A 50 13.91 -6.04 -34.75
N ASP A 51 15.03 -6.76 -34.91
CA ASP A 51 15.96 -7.05 -33.84
C ASP A 51 16.93 -5.87 -33.66
N PHE A 52 17.05 -5.43 -32.41
CA PHE A 52 17.86 -4.29 -32.00
C PHE A 52 19.20 -4.80 -31.48
N LYS A 53 20.30 -4.27 -32.00
CA LYS A 53 21.65 -4.69 -31.64
C LYS A 53 22.59 -3.50 -31.49
N ARG A 54 23.22 -3.39 -30.33
CA ARG A 54 24.33 -2.45 -30.11
C ARG A 54 25.62 -2.98 -30.74
N SER A 55 26.34 -2.14 -31.46
CA SER A 55 27.67 -2.43 -32.02
C SER A 55 28.63 -1.30 -31.66
N GLY A 56 29.29 -1.42 -30.49
CA GLY A 56 30.12 -0.34 -29.95
C GLY A 56 29.28 0.88 -29.56
N VAL A 57 29.43 1.96 -30.32
CA VAL A 57 28.63 3.20 -30.18
C VAL A 57 27.43 3.25 -31.11
N ASP A 58 27.31 2.32 -32.06
CA ASP A 58 26.25 2.32 -33.07
C ASP A 58 25.06 1.43 -32.65
N LEU A 59 23.87 1.78 -33.12
CA LEU A 59 22.67 0.95 -33.04
C LEU A 59 22.36 0.36 -34.41
N ILE A 60 22.10 -0.94 -34.46
CA ILE A 60 21.71 -1.67 -35.67
C ILE A 60 20.28 -2.19 -35.47
N LEU A 61 19.39 -1.86 -36.39
CA LEU A 61 18.06 -2.46 -36.50
C LEU A 61 18.07 -3.41 -37.71
N SER A 62 17.74 -4.69 -37.52
CA SER A 62 17.68 -5.65 -38.62
C SER A 62 16.42 -6.50 -38.65
N LYS A 63 15.86 -6.72 -39.84
CA LYS A 63 14.70 -7.59 -40.06
C LYS A 63 14.68 -8.12 -41.49
N ASP A 64 14.50 -9.43 -41.65
CA ASP A 64 14.21 -10.11 -42.93
C ASP A 64 15.16 -9.72 -44.10
N GLY A 65 16.43 -9.45 -43.79
CA GLY A 65 17.48 -9.07 -44.75
C GLY A 65 17.71 -7.56 -44.91
N HIS A 66 16.89 -6.73 -44.27
CA HIS A 66 17.05 -5.28 -44.19
C HIS A 66 17.82 -4.89 -42.92
N GLU A 67 18.72 -3.92 -43.02
CA GLU A 67 19.53 -3.42 -41.91
C GLU A 67 19.60 -1.88 -41.97
N LEU A 68 19.38 -1.22 -40.82
CA LEU A 68 19.58 0.20 -40.62
C LEU A 68 20.60 0.40 -39.50
N VAL A 69 21.71 1.08 -39.81
CA VAL A 69 22.75 1.44 -38.83
C VAL A 69 22.64 2.91 -38.47
N LEU A 70 22.28 3.19 -37.23
CA LEU A 70 22.30 4.51 -36.62
C LEU A 70 23.65 4.72 -35.93
N GLN A 71 24.56 5.39 -36.63
CA GLN A 71 25.92 5.65 -36.16
C GLN A 71 25.94 6.58 -34.95
N ASP A 72 26.90 6.36 -34.04
CA ASP A 72 27.11 7.14 -32.80
C ASP A 72 25.87 7.20 -31.86
N TYR A 73 24.83 6.38 -32.05
CA TYR A 73 23.57 6.45 -31.27
C TYR A 73 23.77 6.35 -29.73
N PHE A 74 24.77 5.58 -29.27
CA PHE A 74 25.09 5.41 -27.85
C PHE A 74 26.16 6.40 -27.33
N LYS A 75 26.40 7.50 -28.04
CA LYS A 75 27.45 8.50 -27.73
C LYS A 75 26.87 9.71 -27.00
N GLY A 76 27.12 9.77 -25.70
CA GLY A 76 26.60 10.80 -24.78
C GLY A 76 25.82 10.17 -23.63
N GLU A 77 25.27 10.99 -22.73
CA GLU A 77 24.53 10.52 -21.56
C GLU A 77 23.04 10.27 -21.89
N LYS A 78 22.39 11.16 -22.64
CA LYS A 78 20.98 11.02 -23.05
C LYS A 78 20.84 10.24 -24.37
N ARG A 79 19.91 9.28 -24.42
CA ARG A 79 19.53 8.54 -25.65
C ARG A 79 18.41 9.27 -26.39
N ALA A 80 18.54 9.43 -27.72
CA ALA A 80 17.51 10.04 -28.56
C ALA A 80 16.34 9.07 -28.83
N ALA A 81 15.10 9.55 -28.87
CA ALA A 81 13.96 8.72 -29.27
C ALA A 81 14.06 8.32 -30.75
N LEU A 82 13.53 7.15 -31.11
CA LEU A 82 13.39 6.71 -32.50
C LEU A 82 11.92 6.79 -32.91
N ALA A 83 11.61 7.55 -33.96
CA ALA A 83 10.24 7.83 -34.37
C ALA A 83 9.97 7.46 -35.82
N SER A 84 8.75 7.01 -36.10
CA SER A 84 8.23 6.82 -37.45
C SER A 84 7.67 8.15 -38.02
N PRO A 85 7.51 8.29 -39.35
CA PRO A 85 7.03 9.53 -39.96
C PRO A 85 5.61 9.95 -39.55
N ASP A 86 4.79 9.02 -39.06
CA ASP A 86 3.46 9.29 -38.50
C ASP A 86 3.45 9.53 -36.98
N GLY A 87 4.63 9.63 -36.37
CA GLY A 87 4.86 10.13 -35.02
C GLY A 87 4.81 9.10 -33.89
N ALA A 88 4.55 7.83 -34.20
CA ALA A 88 4.74 6.75 -33.23
C ALA A 88 6.25 6.60 -32.94
N HIS A 89 6.64 6.48 -31.67
CA HIS A 89 8.06 6.48 -31.30
C HIS A 89 8.42 5.58 -30.11
N LEU A 90 9.64 5.06 -30.12
CA LEU A 90 10.29 4.40 -29.00
C LEU A 90 11.16 5.44 -28.28
N ASN A 91 11.00 5.58 -26.96
CA ASN A 91 11.87 6.43 -26.16
C ASN A 91 13.30 5.83 -26.08
N GLY A 92 14.28 6.65 -25.71
CA GLY A 92 15.69 6.25 -25.74
C GLY A 92 16.04 5.09 -24.79
N ASP A 93 15.32 4.98 -23.67
CA ASP A 93 15.53 3.94 -22.66
C ASP A 93 14.98 2.59 -23.12
N LEU A 94 13.81 2.60 -23.77
CA LEU A 94 13.21 1.42 -24.41
C LEU A 94 14.07 0.90 -25.57
N VAL A 95 14.67 1.81 -26.35
CA VAL A 95 15.63 1.43 -27.41
C VAL A 95 16.91 0.83 -26.82
N ASN A 96 17.39 1.36 -25.70
CA ASN A 96 18.53 0.79 -24.97
C ASN A 96 18.20 -0.63 -24.47
N ALA A 97 17.07 -0.78 -23.76
CA ALA A 97 16.57 -2.06 -23.26
C ALA A 97 16.39 -3.09 -24.38
N LEU A 98 15.86 -2.70 -25.54
CA LEU A 98 15.67 -3.56 -26.70
C LEU A 98 16.98 -4.16 -27.26
N THR A 99 18.14 -3.54 -27.01
CA THR A 99 19.45 -4.14 -27.37
C THR A 99 19.92 -5.25 -26.40
N GLY A 100 19.20 -5.47 -25.30
CA GLY A 100 19.45 -6.55 -24.35
C GLY A 100 20.64 -6.33 -23.40
N GLN A 101 21.17 -5.11 -23.27
CA GLN A 101 22.21 -4.79 -22.28
C GLN A 101 21.69 -3.88 -21.17
N VAL A 102 22.04 -4.23 -19.92
CA VAL A 102 21.87 -3.41 -18.73
C VAL A 102 23.18 -2.66 -18.48
N GLU A 103 23.13 -1.39 -18.05
CA GLU A 103 24.34 -0.61 -17.78
C GLU A 103 25.07 -1.15 -16.54
N TYR A 104 26.34 -1.56 -16.72
CA TYR A 104 27.23 -1.87 -15.60
C TYR A 104 27.76 -0.57 -15.01
N ALA A 105 27.26 -0.18 -13.83
CA ALA A 105 27.98 0.76 -12.97
C ALA A 105 29.25 0.07 -12.43
N GLU A 106 30.42 0.65 -12.67
CA GLU A 106 31.68 0.12 -12.13
C GLU A 106 31.82 0.42 -10.63
N ALA A 107 32.51 -0.51 -9.95
CA ALA A 107 33.06 -0.43 -8.59
C ALA A 107 32.09 -0.40 -7.39
N GLY A 108 31.99 -1.55 -6.71
CA GLY A 108 31.90 -1.56 -5.23
C GLY A 108 30.74 -2.30 -4.57
N GLY A 109 29.86 -2.97 -5.30
CA GLY A 109 28.77 -3.78 -4.73
C GLY A 109 28.64 -5.13 -5.45
N ALA A 110 28.13 -6.15 -4.76
CA ALA A 110 27.74 -7.39 -5.42
C ALA A 110 26.62 -7.09 -6.42
N SER A 111 26.64 -7.75 -7.59
CA SER A 111 25.58 -7.61 -8.60
C SER A 111 24.23 -7.91 -7.94
N ASP A 112 23.35 -6.91 -7.92
CA ASP A 112 21.99 -7.12 -7.49
C ASP A 112 21.35 -8.18 -8.40
N ALA A 113 20.73 -9.20 -7.81
CA ALA A 113 20.11 -10.25 -8.60
C ALA A 113 18.86 -9.65 -9.24
N ALA A 114 18.75 -9.72 -10.57
CA ALA A 114 17.61 -9.15 -11.29
C ALA A 114 16.30 -9.57 -10.60
N LYS A 115 15.52 -8.59 -10.09
CA LYS A 115 14.32 -8.85 -9.30
C LYS A 115 13.34 -9.68 -10.14
N VAL A 116 12.89 -10.81 -9.61
CA VAL A 116 11.74 -11.54 -10.18
C VAL A 116 10.52 -10.65 -9.99
N ILE A 117 9.79 -10.37 -11.06
CA ILE A 117 8.64 -9.47 -11.05
C ILE A 117 7.33 -10.18 -11.42
N GLY A 118 7.42 -11.38 -11.97
CA GLY A 118 6.27 -12.21 -12.32
C GLY A 118 6.71 -13.58 -12.83
N HIS A 119 5.74 -14.38 -13.24
CA HIS A 119 5.97 -15.73 -13.76
C HIS A 119 4.92 -16.10 -14.83
N VAL A 120 5.27 -17.06 -15.69
CA VAL A 120 4.41 -17.51 -16.79
C VAL A 120 3.30 -18.43 -16.25
N THR A 121 2.06 -17.95 -16.22
CA THR A 121 0.87 -18.71 -15.83
C THR A 121 0.13 -19.33 -17.01
N LYS A 122 0.36 -18.87 -18.24
CA LYS A 122 -0.20 -19.46 -19.46
C LYS A 122 0.79 -19.43 -20.60
N LEU A 123 0.92 -20.53 -21.33
CA LEU A 123 1.70 -20.61 -22.57
C LEU A 123 1.03 -21.58 -23.54
N THR A 124 0.61 -21.04 -24.68
CA THR A 124 0.20 -21.82 -25.87
C THR A 124 1.11 -21.41 -27.03
N GLY A 125 1.55 -22.35 -27.84
CA GLY A 125 2.53 -22.08 -28.90
C GLY A 125 3.95 -21.92 -28.34
N SER A 126 4.68 -20.89 -28.78
CA SER A 126 6.05 -20.59 -28.34
C SER A 126 6.18 -19.15 -27.85
N ALA A 127 6.97 -18.97 -26.79
CA ALA A 127 7.38 -17.67 -26.30
C ALA A 127 8.85 -17.73 -25.84
N THR A 128 9.53 -16.59 -25.92
CA THR A 128 10.91 -16.44 -25.48
C THR A 128 11.06 -15.17 -24.65
N VAL A 129 12.02 -15.19 -23.73
CA VAL A 129 12.48 -14.01 -23.01
C VAL A 129 13.94 -13.74 -23.37
N ILE A 130 14.29 -12.49 -23.70
CA ILE A 130 15.68 -12.07 -23.82
C ILE A 130 16.09 -11.46 -22.48
N ARG A 131 17.05 -12.10 -21.82
CA ARG A 131 17.62 -11.68 -20.53
C ARG A 131 19.12 -11.49 -20.70
N ASN A 132 19.63 -10.29 -20.42
CA ASN A 132 21.04 -9.93 -20.60
C ASN A 132 21.61 -10.31 -21.99
N GLY A 133 20.80 -10.13 -23.04
CA GLY A 133 21.16 -10.43 -24.43
C GLY A 133 21.09 -11.92 -24.82
N VAL A 134 20.68 -12.80 -23.90
CA VAL A 134 20.50 -14.24 -24.16
C VAL A 134 19.00 -14.54 -24.33
N SER A 135 18.63 -15.14 -25.46
CA SER A 135 17.27 -15.64 -25.68
C SER A 135 17.07 -16.98 -24.95
N ILE A 136 16.04 -17.04 -24.12
CA ILE A 136 15.65 -18.19 -23.30
C ILE A 136 14.21 -18.55 -23.70
N VAL A 137 13.96 -19.82 -24.02
CA VAL A 137 12.59 -20.30 -24.30
C VAL A 137 11.81 -20.34 -23.00
N LEU A 138 10.64 -19.70 -22.97
CA LEU A 138 9.74 -19.72 -21.83
C LEU A 138 8.97 -21.05 -21.76
N SER A 139 8.61 -21.46 -20.55
CA SER A 139 7.74 -22.58 -20.25
C SER A 139 6.78 -22.16 -19.12
N MET A 140 5.73 -22.95 -18.88
CA MET A 140 4.85 -22.74 -17.71
C MET A 140 5.67 -22.69 -16.42
N GLY A 141 5.35 -21.76 -15.52
CA GLY A 141 6.05 -21.53 -14.27
C GLY A 141 7.42 -20.84 -14.39
N CYS A 142 7.85 -20.41 -15.59
CA CYS A 142 9.12 -19.67 -15.71
C CYS A 142 9.02 -18.25 -15.14
N ASN A 143 9.97 -17.88 -14.28
CA ASN A 143 10.10 -16.51 -13.75
C ASN A 143 10.55 -15.51 -14.82
N VAL A 144 9.87 -14.36 -14.86
CA VAL A 144 10.29 -13.15 -15.59
C VAL A 144 10.79 -12.09 -14.61
N HIS A 145 11.78 -11.32 -15.05
CA HIS A 145 12.60 -10.44 -14.22
C HIS A 145 12.59 -9.01 -14.78
N LYS A 146 12.89 -8.01 -13.94
CA LYS A 146 13.04 -6.61 -14.41
C LYS A 146 14.11 -6.53 -15.50
N GLY A 147 13.79 -5.86 -16.61
CA GLY A 147 14.65 -5.72 -17.80
C GLY A 147 14.50 -6.82 -18.84
N ASP A 148 13.65 -7.83 -18.63
CA ASP A 148 13.36 -8.88 -19.61
C ASP A 148 12.61 -8.32 -20.84
N ILE A 149 12.99 -8.76 -22.04
CA ILE A 149 12.18 -8.57 -23.26
C ILE A 149 11.39 -9.86 -23.54
N VAL A 150 10.08 -9.80 -23.44
CA VAL A 150 9.18 -10.94 -23.68
C VAL A 150 8.68 -10.91 -25.13
N GLN A 151 8.67 -12.07 -25.79
CA GLN A 151 8.23 -12.23 -27.17
C GLN A 151 7.37 -13.48 -27.37
N THR A 152 6.32 -13.39 -28.18
CA THR A 152 5.44 -14.53 -28.56
C THR A 152 5.53 -14.84 -30.06
N GLY A 153 5.40 -16.13 -30.41
CA GLY A 153 5.38 -16.61 -31.79
C GLY A 153 4.08 -16.30 -32.56
N SER A 154 4.02 -16.76 -33.83
CA SER A 154 2.94 -16.43 -34.79
C SER A 154 1.54 -16.93 -34.41
N ASP A 155 1.49 -18.04 -33.68
CA ASP A 155 0.27 -18.75 -33.27
C ASP A 155 0.32 -19.03 -31.75
N SER A 156 0.80 -18.04 -30.99
CA SER A 156 1.10 -18.20 -29.56
C SER A 156 0.27 -17.28 -28.68
N GLN A 157 0.09 -17.68 -27.43
CA GLN A 157 -0.43 -16.86 -26.34
C GLN A 157 0.47 -17.03 -25.13
N LEU A 158 0.70 -15.95 -24.38
CA LEU A 158 1.48 -15.95 -23.15
C LEU A 158 0.77 -15.15 -22.07
N GLY A 159 0.40 -15.80 -20.96
CA GLY A 159 -0.06 -15.15 -19.74
C GLY A 159 1.09 -15.04 -18.75
N ILE A 160 1.30 -13.83 -18.22
CA ILE A 160 2.24 -13.53 -17.15
C ILE A 160 1.45 -12.92 -15.99
N THR A 161 1.66 -13.47 -14.80
CA THR A 161 1.12 -12.92 -13.55
C THR A 161 2.25 -12.21 -12.81
N PHE A 162 2.01 -10.92 -12.52
CA PHE A 162 2.79 -10.06 -11.63
C PHE A 162 2.04 -9.95 -10.29
N THR A 163 2.63 -9.33 -9.27
CA THR A 163 2.03 -9.22 -7.92
C THR A 163 0.60 -8.71 -7.93
N ASP A 164 0.33 -7.60 -8.65
CA ASP A 164 -0.95 -6.89 -8.62
C ASP A 164 -1.66 -6.84 -9.97
N ALA A 165 -1.15 -7.55 -10.98
CA ALA A 165 -1.69 -7.54 -12.34
C ALA A 165 -1.38 -8.81 -13.14
N VAL A 166 -2.31 -9.19 -14.01
CA VAL A 166 -2.14 -10.27 -14.99
C VAL A 166 -2.14 -9.67 -16.39
N PHE A 167 -1.20 -10.08 -17.23
CA PHE A 167 -1.11 -9.69 -18.63
C PHE A 167 -1.16 -10.91 -19.54
N GLU A 168 -2.09 -10.90 -20.50
CA GLU A 168 -2.09 -11.85 -21.61
C GLU A 168 -1.60 -11.18 -22.89
N LEU A 169 -0.59 -11.78 -23.52
CA LEU A 169 -0.06 -11.38 -24.82
C LEU A 169 -0.58 -12.32 -25.92
N SER A 170 -1.09 -11.73 -27.01
CA SER A 170 -1.45 -12.45 -28.22
C SER A 170 -0.21 -12.93 -29.00
N SER A 171 -0.42 -13.50 -30.18
CA SER A 171 0.67 -13.80 -31.09
C SER A 171 1.39 -12.55 -31.60
N ASN A 172 2.68 -12.72 -31.95
CA ASN A 172 3.58 -11.67 -32.44
C ASN A 172 3.68 -10.44 -31.52
N ALA A 173 3.56 -10.63 -30.21
CA ALA A 173 3.76 -9.58 -29.23
C ALA A 173 5.26 -9.44 -28.88
N ARG A 174 5.69 -8.19 -28.65
CA ARG A 174 7.00 -7.86 -28.05
C ARG A 174 6.76 -6.81 -26.97
N MET A 175 7.22 -7.11 -25.76
CA MET A 175 6.97 -6.34 -24.54
C MET A 175 8.26 -6.25 -23.73
N VAL A 176 8.54 -5.10 -23.12
CA VAL A 176 9.71 -4.91 -22.24
C VAL A 176 9.22 -4.66 -20.83
N LEU A 177 9.77 -5.40 -19.86
CA LEU A 177 9.34 -5.38 -18.47
C LEU A 177 10.19 -4.38 -17.67
N ASN A 178 9.75 -3.13 -17.62
CA ASN A 178 10.59 -2.02 -17.15
C ASN A 178 10.58 -1.81 -15.63
N GLU A 179 9.46 -2.02 -14.93
CA GLU A 179 9.30 -1.70 -13.51
C GLU A 179 8.45 -2.74 -12.75
N THR A 180 8.46 -2.69 -11.41
CA THR A 180 7.52 -3.45 -10.58
C THR A 180 6.23 -2.67 -10.37
N ALA A 181 5.15 -3.36 -10.03
CA ALA A 181 4.00 -2.69 -9.42
C ALA A 181 4.45 -1.97 -8.15
N TYR A 182 4.03 -0.71 -8.04
CA TYR A 182 4.10 0.16 -6.86
C TYR A 182 5.49 0.55 -6.33
N ASP A 183 5.74 1.85 -6.31
CA ASP A 183 6.66 2.52 -5.39
C ASP A 183 5.81 3.42 -4.48
N PRO A 184 5.70 3.13 -3.16
CA PRO A 184 4.89 3.94 -2.24
C PRO A 184 5.35 5.39 -2.12
N ASN A 185 6.62 5.69 -2.43
CA ASN A 185 7.24 7.00 -2.24
C ASN A 185 7.53 7.74 -3.57
N GLY A 186 7.15 7.14 -4.70
CA GLY A 186 7.40 7.67 -6.05
C GLY A 186 6.39 8.73 -6.48
N SER A 187 6.83 9.98 -6.66
CA SER A 187 5.96 11.12 -7.01
C SER A 187 5.54 11.21 -8.49
N GLY A 188 5.42 10.08 -9.20
CA GLY A 188 5.12 10.07 -10.64
C GLY A 188 4.45 8.78 -11.11
N ASP A 189 3.68 8.89 -12.21
CA ASP A 189 2.97 7.78 -12.85
C ASP A 189 3.90 6.61 -13.23
N SER A 190 3.97 5.57 -12.41
CA SER A 190 4.75 4.37 -12.72
C SER A 190 4.20 3.69 -13.97
N SER A 191 5.02 3.65 -15.02
CA SER A 191 4.76 2.88 -16.23
C SER A 191 5.33 1.49 -16.05
N LEU A 192 4.56 0.63 -15.37
CA LEU A 192 4.77 -0.80 -15.20
C LEU A 192 5.50 -1.46 -16.40
N LEU A 193 5.01 -1.21 -17.62
CA LEU A 193 5.33 -2.02 -18.80
C LEU A 193 5.35 -1.18 -20.09
N SER A 194 6.19 -1.56 -21.06
CA SER A 194 6.20 -0.96 -22.41
C SER A 194 5.91 -2.00 -23.49
N LEU A 195 4.83 -1.80 -24.25
CA LEU A 195 4.46 -2.68 -25.37
C LEU A 195 4.98 -2.11 -26.69
N VAL A 196 5.87 -2.86 -27.35
CA VAL A 196 6.49 -2.47 -28.63
C VAL A 196 5.58 -2.85 -29.80
N GLN A 197 4.99 -4.04 -29.77
CA GLN A 197 4.04 -4.54 -30.78
C GLN A 197 3.19 -5.71 -30.26
N GLY A 198 2.20 -6.15 -31.05
CA GLY A 198 1.24 -7.20 -30.70
C GLY A 198 -0.11 -6.69 -30.19
N SER A 199 -0.91 -7.58 -29.60
CA SER A 199 -2.15 -7.27 -28.87
C SER A 199 -2.07 -7.86 -27.47
N PHE A 200 -2.79 -7.27 -26.52
CA PHE A 200 -2.76 -7.73 -25.13
C PHE A 200 -4.07 -7.45 -24.38
N ALA A 201 -4.28 -8.17 -23.29
CA ALA A 201 -5.28 -7.88 -22.26
C ALA A 201 -4.57 -7.76 -20.92
N PHE A 202 -5.15 -7.00 -19.99
CA PHE A 202 -4.67 -6.96 -18.62
C PHE A 202 -5.82 -6.93 -17.59
N ALA A 203 -5.56 -7.48 -16.42
CA ALA A 203 -6.40 -7.35 -15.24
C ALA A 203 -5.54 -6.76 -14.12
N VAL A 204 -6.05 -5.77 -13.40
CA VAL A 204 -5.38 -5.16 -12.24
C VAL A 204 -6.19 -5.52 -11.01
N GLY A 205 -5.52 -5.87 -9.92
CA GLY A 205 -6.15 -6.14 -8.62
C GLY A 205 -6.76 -4.88 -7.98
N GLN A 206 -7.22 -5.01 -6.73
CA GLN A 206 -7.64 -3.83 -5.97
C GLN A 206 -6.42 -2.96 -5.64
N VAL A 207 -6.43 -1.72 -6.15
CA VAL A 207 -5.42 -0.70 -5.86
C VAL A 207 -6.12 0.48 -5.16
N PRO A 208 -5.51 1.17 -4.18
CA PRO A 208 -6.15 2.29 -3.49
C PRO A 208 -6.58 3.40 -4.45
N LYS A 209 -7.61 4.17 -4.04
CA LYS A 209 -8.38 5.17 -4.84
C LYS A 209 -7.57 6.33 -5.46
N THR A 210 -6.24 6.31 -5.38
CA THR A 210 -5.30 7.34 -5.86
C THR A 210 -4.28 6.84 -6.89
N SER A 211 -4.22 5.54 -7.19
CA SER A 211 -3.21 4.95 -8.08
C SER A 211 -3.74 4.59 -9.47
N CYS A 212 -2.87 4.66 -10.48
CA CYS A 212 -3.20 4.52 -11.90
C CYS A 212 -2.17 3.63 -12.62
N VAL A 213 -2.60 2.50 -13.19
CA VAL A 213 -1.71 1.67 -14.01
C VAL A 213 -1.49 2.35 -15.36
N SER A 214 -0.22 2.62 -15.68
CA SER A 214 0.20 3.18 -16.96
C SER A 214 0.92 2.15 -17.82
N ILE A 215 0.53 2.02 -19.08
CA ILE A 215 1.17 1.17 -20.09
C ILE A 215 1.64 2.05 -21.24
N ASP A 216 2.94 2.09 -21.47
CA ASP A 216 3.51 2.93 -22.51
C ASP A 216 3.55 2.21 -23.86
N THR A 217 3.09 2.90 -24.91
CA THR A 217 3.08 2.38 -26.29
C THR A 217 3.67 3.41 -27.26
N PRO A 218 4.11 3.01 -28.46
CA PRO A 218 4.63 3.95 -29.44
C PRO A 218 3.72 5.14 -29.80
N VAL A 219 2.39 4.98 -29.70
CA VAL A 219 1.41 6.02 -30.10
C VAL A 219 0.87 6.86 -28.93
N GLY A 220 1.11 6.44 -27.68
CA GLY A 220 0.58 7.09 -26.49
C GLY A 220 0.68 6.21 -25.23
N THR A 221 0.27 6.76 -24.11
CA THR A 221 0.24 6.06 -22.81
C THR A 221 -1.21 5.72 -22.46
N ILE A 222 -1.45 4.47 -22.10
CA ILE A 222 -2.77 3.95 -21.70
C ILE A 222 -2.83 4.00 -20.17
N ARG A 223 -3.91 4.54 -19.62
CA ARG A 223 -4.11 4.75 -18.18
C ARG A 223 -5.44 4.16 -17.71
N SER A 224 -5.44 3.36 -16.64
CA SER A 224 -6.69 2.93 -15.99
C SER A 224 -7.14 3.96 -14.94
N ARG A 225 -8.43 4.32 -14.92
CA ARG A 225 -8.99 5.11 -13.80
C ARG A 225 -9.58 4.18 -12.76
N ALA A 226 -8.97 4.13 -11.57
CA ALA A 226 -9.46 3.33 -10.46
C ALA A 226 -10.78 3.87 -9.89
N ARG A 227 -11.89 3.21 -10.22
CA ARG A 227 -13.00 2.98 -9.29
C ARG A 227 -13.15 1.46 -9.19
N THR A 228 -13.09 0.94 -7.97
CA THR A 228 -13.43 -0.42 -7.53
C THR A 228 -13.28 -1.55 -8.58
N GLY A 229 -12.15 -2.25 -8.59
CA GLY A 229 -12.03 -3.60 -9.18
C GLY A 229 -12.16 -3.74 -10.71
N GLY A 230 -11.46 -2.92 -11.50
CA GLY A 230 -11.59 -2.92 -12.97
C GLY A 230 -10.61 -3.83 -13.75
N ILE A 231 -11.12 -4.70 -14.62
CA ILE A 231 -10.35 -5.38 -15.69
C ILE A 231 -10.22 -4.43 -16.90
N GLY A 232 -9.07 -4.42 -17.59
CA GLY A 232 -8.76 -3.53 -18.71
C GLY A 232 -8.19 -4.24 -19.95
N MET A 233 -8.92 -4.28 -21.06
CA MET A 233 -8.40 -4.87 -22.32
C MET A 233 -8.14 -3.81 -23.39
N LEU A 234 -6.93 -3.74 -23.95
CA LEU A 234 -6.67 -2.91 -25.12
C LEU A 234 -6.15 -3.71 -26.33
N SER A 235 -7.09 -4.21 -27.11
CA SER A 235 -6.86 -4.51 -28.52
C SER A 235 -7.00 -3.20 -29.31
N LEU A 236 -6.23 -3.00 -30.39
CA LEU A 236 -6.47 -1.92 -31.38
C LEU A 236 -7.76 -2.16 -32.21
N THR A 237 -8.68 -2.97 -31.69
CA THR A 237 -9.98 -3.38 -32.25
C THR A 237 -10.92 -3.94 -31.16
N ALA A 238 -10.94 -3.35 -29.94
CA ALA A 238 -11.86 -3.75 -28.84
C ALA A 238 -11.98 -2.73 -27.69
N LEU A 239 -12.99 -2.90 -26.84
CA LEU A 239 -13.18 -2.20 -25.56
C LEU A 239 -13.49 -3.17 -24.39
N ILE A 240 -13.84 -2.64 -23.20
CA ILE A 240 -13.54 -3.08 -21.83
C ILE A 240 -14.79 -3.12 -20.93
N LEU A 241 -14.95 -4.16 -20.11
CA LEU A 241 -15.93 -4.21 -19.00
C LEU A 241 -15.38 -4.97 -17.77
N SER A 242 -15.92 -4.65 -16.59
CA SER A 242 -15.60 -5.20 -15.27
C SER A 242 -16.80 -5.84 -14.55
N LEU A 243 -16.58 -6.40 -13.36
CA LEU A 243 -17.54 -7.09 -12.48
C LEU A 243 -17.10 -6.81 -11.01
N LEU A 244 -17.95 -6.74 -9.98
CA LEU A 244 -19.39 -7.01 -9.89
C LEU A 244 -20.13 -6.01 -8.94
N GLU A 245 -20.97 -6.52 -8.03
CA GLU A 245 -21.94 -5.81 -7.17
C GLU A 245 -21.36 -4.83 -6.12
N GLU A 246 -21.90 -3.62 -6.11
CA GLU A 246 -22.23 -2.87 -4.88
C GLU A 246 -23.65 -2.32 -5.04
N VAL A 247 -24.64 -2.95 -4.40
CA VAL A 247 -26.01 -2.42 -4.29
C VAL A 247 -26.21 -1.92 -2.86
N GLU A 248 -25.87 -0.66 -2.59
CA GLU A 248 -26.64 0.13 -1.62
C GLU A 248 -26.56 1.65 -1.85
N ALA A 249 -27.74 2.23 -2.09
CA ALA A 249 -28.12 3.63 -1.84
C ALA A 249 -27.19 4.80 -2.26
N ALA A 250 -27.10 5.07 -3.57
CA ALA A 250 -26.77 6.41 -4.08
C ALA A 250 -28.01 7.13 -4.66
N GLN A 251 -28.45 8.24 -4.04
CA GLN A 251 -29.50 9.09 -4.61
C GLN A 251 -28.98 9.84 -5.85
N LEU A 252 -29.51 9.52 -7.02
CA LEU A 252 -29.23 10.28 -8.26
C LEU A 252 -29.86 11.68 -8.19
N PRO A 253 -29.12 12.75 -8.52
CA PRO A 253 -29.70 14.08 -8.73
C PRO A 253 -30.49 14.12 -10.05
N PRO A 254 -31.58 14.90 -10.14
CA PRO A 254 -32.43 14.92 -11.34
C PRO A 254 -31.91 15.91 -12.40
N SER A 255 -31.47 15.41 -13.56
CA SER A 255 -31.40 16.22 -14.79
C SER A 255 -31.39 15.40 -16.08
N ASP A 256 -32.49 15.50 -16.83
CA ASP A 256 -32.56 15.69 -18.28
C ASP A 256 -31.84 14.73 -19.25
N SER A 257 -32.32 13.49 -19.32
CA SER A 257 -32.73 12.89 -20.61
C SER A 257 -33.59 11.64 -20.38
N LEU A 258 -34.81 11.64 -20.92
CA LEU A 258 -35.55 10.39 -21.19
C LEU A 258 -35.05 9.91 -22.56
N ASP A 259 -34.31 8.81 -22.57
CA ASP A 259 -33.87 8.13 -23.80
C ASP A 259 -34.38 6.68 -23.82
N ASP A 260 -34.30 6.06 -25.00
CA ASP A 260 -35.03 4.86 -25.47
C ASP A 260 -35.15 3.66 -24.50
N ASP A 261 -36.19 2.84 -24.67
CA ASP A 261 -36.51 1.66 -23.83
C ASP A 261 -35.53 0.46 -24.04
N ASP A 262 -34.38 0.67 -24.70
CA ASP A 262 -33.34 -0.32 -24.99
C ASP A 262 -32.06 -0.05 -24.15
N ILE A 263 -31.80 -0.89 -23.14
CA ILE A 263 -30.55 -0.83 -22.36
C ILE A 263 -29.39 -1.31 -23.24
N THR A 264 -28.50 -0.42 -23.65
CA THR A 264 -27.30 -0.81 -24.41
C THR A 264 -26.13 -1.16 -23.49
N ALA A 265 -25.11 -1.83 -24.03
CA ALA A 265 -23.93 -2.22 -23.26
C ALA A 265 -23.07 -1.04 -22.77
N LYS A 266 -23.37 0.20 -23.18
CA LYS A 266 -22.78 1.43 -22.64
C LYS A 266 -23.52 1.94 -21.38
N ASP A 267 -24.80 1.63 -21.24
CA ASP A 267 -25.67 2.16 -20.19
C ASP A 267 -25.61 1.34 -18.88
N LEU A 268 -24.99 0.17 -18.95
CA LEU A 268 -24.61 -0.62 -17.78
C LEU A 268 -23.48 0.11 -17.04
N GLN A 269 -23.68 0.44 -15.75
CA GLN A 269 -22.69 1.13 -14.90
C GLN A 269 -21.48 0.25 -14.51
N LEU A 270 -21.18 -0.80 -15.29
CA LEU A 270 -20.20 -1.86 -15.02
C LEU A 270 -18.97 -1.79 -15.95
N ASN A 271 -18.80 -0.67 -16.66
CA ASN A 271 -17.78 -0.52 -17.69
C ASN A 271 -16.50 0.11 -17.11
N GLY A 272 -15.38 -0.62 -17.17
CA GLY A 272 -14.07 -0.12 -16.77
C GLY A 272 -13.59 1.01 -17.68
N VAL A 273 -13.41 2.21 -17.12
CA VAL A 273 -13.03 3.41 -17.90
C VAL A 273 -11.51 3.48 -18.08
N VAL A 274 -11.06 3.39 -19.33
CA VAL A 274 -9.64 3.57 -19.70
C VAL A 274 -9.45 4.88 -20.46
N ASP A 275 -8.36 5.56 -20.12
CA ASP A 275 -7.93 6.79 -20.76
C ASP A 275 -6.72 6.52 -21.66
N LEU A 276 -6.83 6.92 -22.92
CA LEU A 276 -5.73 7.00 -23.86
C LEU A 276 -5.21 8.44 -23.88
N LEU A 277 -4.00 8.65 -23.37
CA LEU A 277 -3.25 9.89 -23.53
C LEU A 277 -2.33 9.75 -24.74
N MET A 278 -2.72 10.39 -25.85
CA MET A 278 -1.90 10.44 -27.06
C MET A 278 -0.63 11.24 -26.80
N ARG A 279 0.45 10.94 -27.53
CA ARG A 279 1.72 11.71 -27.46
C ARG A 279 1.57 13.19 -27.81
N ASP A 280 0.45 13.57 -28.43
CA ASP A 280 0.09 14.95 -28.76
C ASP A 280 -0.74 15.69 -27.70
N GLY A 281 -0.89 15.10 -26.52
CA GLY A 281 -1.67 15.67 -25.43
C GLY A 281 -3.18 15.58 -25.62
N ARG A 282 -3.67 14.99 -26.72
CA ARG A 282 -5.10 14.65 -26.83
C ARG A 282 -5.41 13.48 -25.91
N HIS A 283 -6.47 13.65 -25.14
CA HIS A 283 -6.98 12.66 -24.20
C HIS A 283 -8.31 12.10 -24.71
N TYR A 284 -8.40 10.78 -24.78
CA TYR A 284 -9.61 10.05 -25.17
C TYR A 284 -10.02 9.11 -24.04
N THR A 285 -11.27 9.20 -23.61
CA THR A 285 -11.89 8.24 -22.71
C THR A 285 -12.59 7.15 -23.52
N LEU A 286 -12.38 5.90 -23.12
CA LEU A 286 -12.90 4.71 -23.78
C LEU A 286 -13.95 4.05 -22.86
N ASP A 287 -15.23 4.15 -23.23
CA ASP A 287 -16.38 3.67 -22.42
C ASP A 287 -17.43 2.79 -23.14
N ASP A 288 -17.42 2.69 -24.49
CA ASP A 288 -18.42 1.92 -25.28
C ASP A 288 -17.93 0.54 -25.82
N PRO A 289 -18.38 -0.60 -25.28
CA PRO A 289 -17.98 -1.95 -25.73
C PRO A 289 -18.36 -2.28 -27.17
N GLY A 290 -19.38 -1.64 -27.71
CA GLY A 290 -19.81 -1.78 -29.09
C GLY A 290 -18.81 -1.17 -30.08
N GLN A 291 -17.75 -0.50 -29.62
CA GLN A 291 -16.85 0.27 -30.46
C GLN A 291 -15.39 -0.19 -30.39
N THR A 292 -14.70 -0.01 -31.51
CA THR A 292 -13.26 -0.13 -31.70
C THR A 292 -12.72 1.29 -31.90
N VAL A 293 -11.63 1.64 -31.22
CA VAL A 293 -10.87 2.87 -31.53
C VAL A 293 -9.57 2.49 -32.23
N ILE A 294 -9.44 2.92 -33.50
CA ILE A 294 -8.25 2.71 -34.33
C ILE A 294 -7.42 3.99 -34.30
N VAL A 295 -6.18 3.86 -33.83
CA VAL A 295 -5.18 4.93 -33.82
C VAL A 295 -4.18 4.69 -34.95
N GLY A 296 -4.02 5.64 -35.87
CA GLY A 296 -3.03 5.51 -36.95
C GLY A 296 -2.94 6.72 -37.89
N LYS A 297 -1.74 6.98 -38.44
CA LYS A 297 -1.46 8.10 -39.37
C LYS A 297 -1.87 9.47 -38.82
N GLY A 298 -1.64 9.71 -37.52
CA GLY A 298 -2.06 10.93 -36.81
C GLY A 298 -3.58 11.10 -36.59
N SER A 299 -4.38 10.17 -37.13
CA SER A 299 -5.84 10.18 -37.07
C SER A 299 -6.38 9.11 -36.11
N ILE A 300 -7.58 9.37 -35.59
CA ILE A 300 -8.34 8.40 -34.79
C ILE A 300 -9.67 8.17 -35.49
N SER A 301 -10.02 6.90 -35.66
CA SER A 301 -11.32 6.50 -36.21
C SER A 301 -11.99 5.50 -35.28
N VAL A 302 -13.31 5.58 -35.23
CA VAL A 302 -14.13 4.74 -34.35
C VAL A 302 -15.02 3.86 -35.23
N LEU A 303 -15.01 2.55 -34.97
CA LEU A 303 -15.66 1.54 -35.79
C LEU A 303 -16.56 0.67 -34.89
N ALA A 304 -17.82 0.46 -35.28
CA ALA A 304 -18.69 -0.46 -34.57
C ALA A 304 -18.19 -1.91 -34.71
N ASN A 305 -18.13 -2.63 -33.58
CA ASN A 305 -17.72 -4.03 -33.52
C ASN A 305 -18.81 -4.92 -34.12
N SER A 306 -18.44 -5.85 -35.00
CA SER A 306 -19.38 -6.85 -35.50
C SER A 306 -19.67 -7.93 -34.44
N PRO A 307 -20.81 -8.65 -34.48
CA PRO A 307 -21.09 -9.71 -33.51
C PRO A 307 -20.01 -10.81 -33.47
N ALA A 308 -19.41 -11.14 -34.61
CA ALA A 308 -18.29 -12.07 -34.68
C ALA A 308 -17.03 -11.51 -34.00
N ARG A 309 -16.76 -10.20 -34.15
CA ARG A 309 -15.67 -9.54 -33.44
C ARG A 309 -15.91 -9.51 -31.94
N MET A 310 -17.14 -9.19 -31.50
CA MET A 310 -17.50 -9.24 -30.08
C MET A 310 -17.29 -10.64 -29.48
N GLU A 311 -17.58 -11.71 -30.23
CA GLU A 311 -17.35 -13.09 -29.78
C GLU A 311 -15.85 -13.47 -29.70
N GLU A 312 -15.01 -13.01 -30.63
CA GLU A 312 -13.54 -13.17 -30.52
C GLU A 312 -13.00 -12.50 -29.26
N LEU A 313 -13.50 -11.30 -28.95
CA LEU A 313 -13.07 -10.50 -27.81
C LEU A 313 -13.58 -11.06 -26.48
N ARG A 314 -14.82 -11.59 -26.47
CA ARG A 314 -15.38 -12.32 -25.32
C ARG A 314 -14.56 -13.55 -24.94
N LYS A 315 -14.01 -14.27 -25.91
CA LYS A 315 -13.10 -15.40 -25.63
C LYS A 315 -11.79 -14.94 -25.02
N PHE A 316 -11.18 -13.90 -25.57
CA PHE A 316 -9.95 -13.31 -25.04
C PHE A 316 -10.15 -12.77 -23.61
N GLN A 317 -11.30 -12.17 -23.32
CA GLN A 317 -11.69 -11.79 -21.95
C GLN A 317 -11.77 -13.00 -21.01
N GLN A 318 -12.49 -14.05 -21.40
CA GLN A 318 -12.66 -15.25 -20.58
C GLN A 318 -11.34 -15.97 -20.32
N GLU A 319 -10.42 -15.91 -21.29
CA GLU A 319 -9.08 -16.43 -21.16
C GLU A 319 -8.22 -15.65 -20.15
N ALA A 320 -8.15 -14.32 -20.25
CA ALA A 320 -7.44 -13.48 -19.28
C ALA A 320 -8.01 -13.61 -17.86
N LEU A 321 -9.33 -13.72 -17.76
CA LEU A 321 -10.08 -13.92 -16.52
C LEU A 321 -9.83 -15.32 -15.91
N HIS A 322 -9.68 -16.34 -16.76
CA HIS A 322 -9.30 -17.69 -16.32
C HIS A 322 -7.85 -17.74 -15.84
N SER A 323 -6.93 -17.01 -16.48
CA SER A 323 -5.54 -16.87 -16.01
C SER A 323 -5.42 -16.02 -14.73
N TYR A 324 -6.28 -15.02 -14.54
CA TYR A 324 -6.41 -14.30 -13.26
C TYR A 324 -6.91 -15.23 -12.14
N ALA A 325 -7.99 -15.98 -12.41
CA ALA A 325 -8.57 -16.91 -11.44
C ALA A 325 -7.73 -18.19 -11.18
N ALA A 326 -6.65 -18.43 -11.94
CA ALA A 326 -5.73 -19.55 -11.73
C ALA A 326 -4.62 -19.27 -10.69
N GLY A 327 -4.36 -18.00 -10.37
CA GLY A 327 -3.39 -17.57 -9.36
C GLY A 327 -1.92 -17.88 -9.67
N PRO A 328 -0.99 -17.49 -8.77
CA PRO A 328 0.46 -17.59 -9.03
C PRO A 328 1.09 -19.00 -9.11
N ASN A 329 0.41 -20.04 -8.59
CA ASN A 329 1.06 -21.29 -8.18
C ASN A 329 0.79 -22.51 -9.11
N ALA A 330 0.38 -22.27 -10.35
CA ALA A 330 0.10 -23.35 -11.32
C ALA A 330 1.38 -23.99 -11.91
N ASN A 331 1.90 -25.05 -11.27
CA ASN A 331 2.97 -25.90 -11.82
C ASN A 331 2.44 -27.30 -12.23
N PRO A 332 2.30 -27.63 -13.53
CA PRO A 332 1.65 -28.86 -13.96
C PRO A 332 2.63 -30.03 -14.16
N THR A 333 2.36 -31.18 -13.52
CA THR A 333 2.92 -32.46 -13.98
C THR A 333 2.08 -33.03 -15.12
N GLY A 334 2.74 -33.62 -16.11
CA GLY A 334 2.14 -33.84 -17.43
C GLY A 334 1.30 -35.10 -17.61
N THR A 335 0.43 -35.04 -18.62
CA THR A 335 -0.24 -36.13 -19.37
C THR A 335 -1.44 -36.84 -18.72
N GLY A 336 -2.65 -36.36 -19.05
CA GLY A 336 -3.81 -37.25 -19.27
C GLY A 336 -5.17 -36.84 -18.69
N GLY A 337 -5.99 -36.14 -19.50
CA GLY A 337 -7.46 -36.33 -19.52
C GLY A 337 -8.31 -35.77 -18.36
N THR A 338 -8.93 -34.60 -18.61
CA THR A 338 -10.27 -34.18 -18.16
C THR A 338 -10.60 -34.17 -16.65
N GLY A 339 -10.58 -32.97 -16.06
CA GLY A 339 -11.11 -32.60 -14.73
C GLY A 339 -10.43 -31.30 -14.27
N SER A 340 -11.00 -30.11 -14.50
CA SER A 340 -12.10 -29.49 -13.75
C SER A 340 -11.69 -28.94 -12.38
N SER A 341 -10.84 -27.91 -12.36
CA SER A 341 -10.95 -26.85 -11.35
C SER A 341 -12.11 -25.92 -11.75
N THR A 342 -12.98 -25.58 -10.81
CA THR A 342 -14.02 -24.55 -10.98
C THR A 342 -13.51 -23.23 -10.42
N PRO A 343 -13.20 -22.23 -11.27
CA PRO A 343 -13.04 -20.84 -10.82
C PRO A 343 -14.42 -20.25 -10.47
N PRO A 344 -14.50 -19.07 -9.81
CA PRO A 344 -15.77 -18.43 -9.48
C PRO A 344 -16.71 -18.30 -10.69
N SER A 345 -18.01 -18.54 -10.48
CA SER A 345 -18.99 -18.60 -11.58
C SER A 345 -19.35 -17.21 -12.10
N LEU A 346 -18.63 -16.76 -13.11
CA LEU A 346 -18.87 -15.46 -13.74
C LEU A 346 -19.91 -15.61 -14.86
N GLN A 347 -21.11 -15.06 -14.62
CA GLN A 347 -22.26 -15.18 -15.51
C GLN A 347 -22.00 -14.52 -16.88
N PRO A 348 -22.28 -15.19 -18.02
CA PRO A 348 -22.24 -14.55 -19.33
C PRO A 348 -23.33 -13.46 -19.45
N ILE A 349 -22.97 -12.26 -19.91
CA ILE A 349 -23.96 -11.26 -20.32
C ILE A 349 -24.75 -11.83 -21.50
N ASN A 350 -26.07 -11.90 -21.34
CA ASN A 350 -26.96 -12.50 -22.31
C ASN A 350 -27.27 -11.51 -23.45
N PHE A 351 -26.37 -11.42 -24.44
CA PHE A 351 -26.60 -10.62 -25.64
C PHE A 351 -27.77 -11.20 -26.45
N VAL A 352 -28.93 -10.57 -26.37
CA VAL A 352 -30.03 -10.78 -27.33
C VAL A 352 -29.76 -9.90 -28.55
N PRO A 353 -29.46 -10.46 -29.74
CA PRO A 353 -29.37 -9.66 -30.96
C PRO A 353 -30.76 -9.11 -31.29
N PRO A 354 -30.89 -7.88 -31.82
CA PRO A 354 -32.17 -7.38 -32.32
C PRO A 354 -32.70 -8.26 -33.46
N GLY A 355 -33.62 -9.18 -33.09
CA GLY A 355 -34.32 -10.07 -34.02
C GLY A 355 -33.66 -11.43 -34.27
N GLN A 356 -33.78 -12.37 -33.32
CA GLN A 356 -34.07 -13.75 -33.70
C GLN A 356 -34.98 -14.46 -32.69
N GLN A 357 -36.01 -15.12 -33.23
CA GLN A 357 -37.10 -15.76 -32.47
C GLN A 357 -36.74 -17.17 -32.00
N ASP A 358 -37.33 -17.57 -30.87
CA ASP A 358 -37.61 -18.95 -30.42
C ASP A 358 -36.49 -20.01 -30.56
N VAL A 359 -35.79 -20.30 -29.45
CA VAL A 359 -35.01 -21.54 -29.34
C VAL A 359 -35.94 -22.71 -28.98
N VAL A 360 -36.08 -23.61 -29.95
CA VAL A 360 -36.91 -24.81 -29.89
C VAL A 360 -36.37 -25.83 -28.89
N LEU A 361 -37.21 -26.25 -27.92
CA LEU A 361 -36.98 -27.45 -27.11
C LEU A 361 -36.86 -28.70 -28.00
N PRO A 362 -35.83 -29.56 -27.83
CA PRO A 362 -35.73 -30.81 -28.58
C PRO A 362 -36.83 -31.79 -28.15
N THR A 363 -37.98 -31.72 -28.81
CA THR A 363 -39.07 -32.68 -28.64
C THR A 363 -38.69 -33.99 -29.32
N LEU A 364 -38.33 -35.00 -28.52
CA LEU A 364 -38.15 -36.37 -28.98
C LEU A 364 -39.51 -37.01 -29.32
N VAL A 365 -39.96 -36.80 -30.56
CA VAL A 365 -41.16 -37.44 -31.10
C VAL A 365 -40.87 -38.92 -31.41
N PHE A 366 -41.28 -39.80 -30.52
CA PHE A 366 -41.42 -41.22 -30.86
C PHE A 366 -42.61 -41.39 -31.82
N THR A 367 -42.32 -41.70 -33.08
CA THR A 367 -43.33 -42.05 -34.08
C THR A 367 -43.90 -43.45 -33.84
N GLY A 368 -44.75 -43.56 -32.82
CA GLY A 368 -45.61 -44.72 -32.58
C GLY A 368 -46.60 -44.92 -33.73
N LYS A 369 -46.19 -45.68 -34.75
CA LYS A 369 -47.02 -45.98 -35.93
C LYS A 369 -48.20 -46.86 -35.52
N SER A 370 -49.40 -46.28 -35.44
CA SER A 370 -50.61 -46.99 -35.00
C SER A 370 -51.63 -47.20 -36.12
N SER A 371 -52.24 -48.39 -36.09
CA SER A 371 -53.45 -48.83 -36.80
C SER A 371 -53.41 -49.04 -38.32
N GLY A 372 -53.51 -50.32 -38.70
CA GLY A 372 -54.56 -50.81 -39.58
C GLY A 372 -55.28 -51.93 -38.83
N GLY A 373 -56.54 -51.76 -38.48
CA GLY A 373 -57.20 -52.60 -37.46
C GLY A 373 -58.02 -53.77 -38.00
N THR A 374 -58.24 -54.77 -37.15
CA THR A 374 -59.41 -55.68 -37.20
C THR A 374 -59.89 -55.98 -35.79
N SER A 375 -61.21 -55.96 -35.61
CA SER A 375 -61.89 -56.25 -34.34
C SER A 375 -61.78 -57.72 -33.95
N VAL A 376 -61.43 -58.00 -32.69
CA VAL A 376 -61.75 -59.26 -31.99
C VAL A 376 -62.15 -58.93 -30.55
N THR A 377 -63.25 -59.54 -30.09
CA THR A 377 -63.79 -59.43 -28.72
C THR A 377 -62.87 -60.04 -27.65
N PRO A 378 -62.99 -59.63 -26.38
CA PRO A 378 -61.96 -59.86 -25.37
C PRO A 378 -61.98 -61.28 -24.76
N PRO A 379 -60.80 -61.81 -24.44
CA PRO A 379 -60.64 -62.77 -23.36
C PRO A 379 -59.69 -62.26 -22.27
N ASP A 380 -60.15 -62.43 -21.04
CA ASP A 380 -59.41 -62.55 -19.78
C ASP A 380 -58.57 -61.38 -19.23
N ASN A 381 -58.58 -61.26 -17.90
CA ASN A 381 -58.08 -60.14 -17.12
C ASN A 381 -56.90 -60.58 -16.23
N THR A 382 -55.96 -61.33 -16.80
CA THR A 382 -54.79 -61.84 -16.06
C THR A 382 -53.50 -61.66 -16.86
N LEU A 383 -52.59 -60.89 -16.27
CA LEU A 383 -51.14 -60.85 -16.55
C LEU A 383 -50.69 -60.34 -17.93
N ASN A 384 -50.04 -59.17 -17.90
CA ASN A 384 -48.62 -59.08 -18.22
C ASN A 384 -48.02 -57.83 -17.53
N HIS A 385 -47.99 -57.83 -16.19
CA HIS A 385 -46.94 -57.09 -15.49
C HIS A 385 -45.63 -57.81 -15.85
N VAL A 386 -44.74 -57.13 -16.56
CA VAL A 386 -43.43 -57.69 -16.88
C VAL A 386 -42.54 -57.47 -15.66
N PRO A 387 -41.93 -58.53 -15.05
CA PRO A 387 -41.11 -58.40 -13.84
C PRO A 387 -39.74 -57.79 -14.19
N ILE A 388 -39.76 -56.48 -14.44
CA ILE A 388 -38.62 -55.61 -14.73
C ILE A 388 -38.76 -54.41 -13.79
N ALA A 389 -37.68 -54.02 -13.13
CA ALA A 389 -37.68 -52.85 -12.25
C ALA A 389 -37.78 -51.54 -13.06
N PRO A 390 -38.27 -50.43 -12.47
CA PRO A 390 -38.33 -49.14 -13.15
C PRO A 390 -36.95 -48.73 -13.69
N THR A 391 -36.87 -48.22 -14.92
CA THR A 391 -35.65 -47.58 -15.38
C THR A 391 -35.52 -46.23 -14.69
N VAL A 392 -34.43 -46.00 -13.97
CA VAL A 392 -34.20 -44.79 -13.17
C VAL A 392 -33.01 -44.01 -13.72
N LEU A 393 -33.16 -42.68 -13.79
CA LEU A 393 -32.08 -41.74 -14.03
C LEU A 393 -32.11 -40.69 -12.92
N VAL A 394 -30.98 -40.51 -12.23
CA VAL A 394 -30.77 -39.42 -11.26
C VAL A 394 -29.55 -38.63 -11.68
N SER A 395 -29.67 -37.31 -11.67
CA SER A 395 -28.52 -36.41 -11.74
C SER A 395 -28.07 -36.02 -10.34
N GLY A 396 -26.76 -36.09 -10.07
CA GLY A 396 -26.16 -35.33 -8.97
C GLY A 396 -26.23 -33.82 -9.23
N ASN A 397 -25.81 -33.03 -8.26
CA ASN A 397 -25.68 -31.57 -8.41
C ASN A 397 -24.55 -31.05 -7.51
N ALA A 398 -24.18 -29.78 -7.63
CA ALA A 398 -23.17 -29.14 -6.79
C ALA A 398 -23.57 -27.72 -6.42
N PHE A 399 -23.00 -27.21 -5.34
CA PHE A 399 -23.05 -25.80 -4.95
C PHE A 399 -21.74 -25.42 -4.24
N SER A 400 -21.42 -24.13 -4.23
CA SER A 400 -20.49 -23.55 -3.27
C SER A 400 -21.30 -22.91 -2.15
N GLU A 401 -20.73 -22.85 -0.95
CA GLU A 401 -21.25 -22.02 0.15
C GLU A 401 -21.51 -20.57 -0.27
N LEU A 402 -22.25 -19.83 0.56
CA LEU A 402 -22.82 -18.55 0.17
C LEU A 402 -21.72 -17.50 -0.08
N LEU A 403 -21.47 -17.21 -1.35
CA LEU A 403 -20.56 -16.13 -1.77
C LEU A 403 -21.10 -14.75 -1.35
N GLY A 404 -20.69 -14.33 -0.15
CA GLY A 404 -20.80 -12.99 0.42
C GLY A 404 -19.53 -12.65 1.18
N VAL A 405 -19.35 -11.38 1.58
CA VAL A 405 -18.13 -10.94 2.26
C VAL A 405 -18.04 -11.53 3.68
N HIS A 406 -17.25 -12.59 3.83
CA HIS A 406 -16.69 -13.12 5.07
C HIS A 406 -17.70 -13.21 6.24
N VAL A 407 -18.65 -14.15 6.16
CA VAL A 407 -19.71 -14.34 7.17
C VAL A 407 -19.66 -15.69 7.86
N THR A 408 -18.49 -16.01 8.42
CA THR A 408 -18.31 -17.05 9.45
C THR A 408 -19.46 -17.03 10.46
N GLY A 409 -20.12 -18.18 10.68
CA GLY A 409 -21.27 -18.29 11.56
C GLY A 409 -22.62 -17.89 10.93
N SER A 410 -22.69 -17.68 9.61
CA SER A 410 -23.89 -17.33 8.84
C SER A 410 -25.09 -18.28 9.04
N PRO A 411 -26.29 -17.77 9.41
CA PRO A 411 -27.50 -18.58 9.52
C PRO A 411 -28.28 -18.70 8.19
N ALA A 412 -27.74 -18.22 7.06
CA ALA A 412 -28.37 -18.37 5.75
C ALA A 412 -28.49 -19.85 5.36
N LEU A 413 -29.38 -20.19 4.43
CA LEU A 413 -29.57 -21.58 3.99
C LEU A 413 -28.99 -21.82 2.61
N ASP A 414 -27.97 -22.67 2.52
CA ASP A 414 -27.58 -23.29 1.26
C ASP A 414 -28.60 -24.34 0.86
N THR A 415 -28.99 -24.32 -0.41
CA THR A 415 -30.05 -25.20 -0.91
C THR A 415 -29.78 -25.62 -2.34
N VAL A 416 -29.69 -26.93 -2.57
CA VAL A 416 -29.53 -27.51 -3.91
C VAL A 416 -30.60 -28.58 -4.14
N SER A 417 -31.04 -28.71 -5.39
CA SER A 417 -32.06 -29.69 -5.78
C SER A 417 -31.72 -30.37 -7.10
N GLY A 418 -32.38 -31.50 -7.36
CA GLY A 418 -32.25 -32.25 -8.60
C GLY A 418 -33.43 -33.19 -8.82
N LEU A 419 -33.37 -33.98 -9.90
CA LEU A 419 -34.47 -34.83 -10.33
C LEU A 419 -34.12 -36.32 -10.27
N ILE A 420 -35.07 -37.10 -9.77
CA ILE A 420 -35.19 -38.54 -9.96
C ILE A 420 -36.22 -38.73 -11.07
N GLN A 421 -35.80 -39.22 -12.23
CA GLN A 421 -36.66 -39.59 -13.33
C GLN A 421 -36.85 -41.10 -13.34
N PHE A 422 -38.08 -41.58 -13.50
CA PHE A 422 -38.36 -43.01 -13.58
C PHE A 422 -39.36 -43.34 -14.70
N ASN A 423 -39.15 -44.50 -15.30
CA ASN A 423 -39.99 -45.06 -16.36
C ASN A 423 -40.16 -46.56 -16.13
N ASP A 424 -41.38 -46.96 -15.76
CA ASP A 424 -41.81 -48.34 -15.71
C ASP A 424 -42.60 -48.71 -16.97
N ILE A 425 -42.37 -49.93 -17.48
CA ILE A 425 -43.05 -50.46 -18.66
C ILE A 425 -44.52 -50.81 -18.38
N ASN A 426 -44.85 -51.10 -17.11
CA ASN A 426 -46.17 -51.51 -16.64
C ASN A 426 -47.04 -50.29 -16.36
N ARG A 427 -48.02 -50.02 -17.22
CA ARG A 427 -48.92 -48.85 -17.11
C ARG A 427 -49.78 -48.79 -15.83
N GLY A 428 -49.87 -49.88 -15.08
CA GLY A 428 -50.63 -49.95 -13.81
C GLY A 428 -49.80 -49.59 -12.58
N ASP A 429 -48.48 -49.47 -12.74
CA ASP A 429 -47.56 -49.27 -11.63
C ASP A 429 -47.44 -47.78 -11.32
N HIS A 430 -47.17 -47.46 -10.05
CA HIS A 430 -47.08 -46.09 -9.55
C HIS A 430 -45.79 -45.93 -8.74
N PRO A 431 -44.63 -45.75 -9.40
CA PRO A 431 -43.37 -45.81 -8.70
C PRO A 431 -43.20 -44.65 -7.70
N THR A 432 -42.58 -44.94 -6.55
CA THR A 432 -42.22 -43.95 -5.54
C THR A 432 -40.72 -43.91 -5.33
N ALA A 433 -40.16 -42.70 -5.31
CA ALA A 433 -38.75 -42.47 -5.04
C ALA A 433 -38.51 -42.11 -3.56
N THR A 434 -37.44 -42.64 -3.00
CA THR A 434 -36.87 -42.25 -1.70
C THR A 434 -35.35 -42.14 -1.82
N THR A 435 -34.69 -41.53 -0.83
CA THR A 435 -33.24 -41.32 -0.83
C THR A 435 -32.65 -41.57 0.54
N ALA A 436 -31.46 -42.17 0.61
CA ALA A 436 -30.70 -42.36 1.85
C ALA A 436 -29.24 -41.92 1.67
N PHE A 437 -28.67 -41.27 2.69
CA PHE A 437 -27.23 -41.02 2.75
C PHE A 437 -26.46 -42.34 2.77
N THR A 438 -25.29 -42.37 2.15
CA THR A 438 -24.50 -43.60 1.94
C THR A 438 -23.05 -43.44 2.42
N SER A 439 -22.39 -42.35 2.05
CA SER A 439 -20.99 -42.06 2.40
C SER A 439 -20.63 -40.63 2.03
N PHE A 440 -19.56 -40.08 2.60
CA PHE A 440 -18.93 -38.85 2.13
C PHE A 440 -17.51 -39.11 1.62
N THR A 441 -16.97 -38.18 0.84
CA THR A 441 -15.53 -38.02 0.60
C THR A 441 -15.17 -36.55 0.73
N TYR A 442 -14.24 -36.26 1.63
CA TYR A 442 -13.65 -34.92 1.80
C TYR A 442 -12.32 -34.84 1.03
N GLN A 443 -12.07 -33.70 0.39
CA GLN A 443 -10.84 -33.39 -0.34
C GLN A 443 -10.40 -31.98 0.04
N GLY A 444 -9.47 -31.90 0.98
CA GLY A 444 -8.87 -30.65 1.46
C GLY A 444 -7.50 -30.31 0.85
N ASN A 445 -7.01 -29.10 1.12
CA ASN A 445 -5.73 -28.58 0.65
C ASN A 445 -4.56 -28.98 1.56
N THR A 446 -4.17 -30.25 1.49
CA THR A 446 -3.20 -30.83 2.43
C THR A 446 -1.73 -30.45 2.19
N ALA A 447 -1.43 -29.47 1.32
CA ALA A 447 -0.07 -29.16 0.87
C ALA A 447 0.85 -28.65 2.01
N ASN A 448 0.27 -27.96 3.00
CA ASN A 448 1.00 -27.31 4.10
C ASN A 448 1.01 -28.14 5.41
N LEU A 449 0.33 -29.30 5.44
CA LEU A 449 0.14 -30.09 6.66
C LEU A 449 1.17 -31.23 6.80
N SER A 450 1.76 -31.37 8.00
CA SER A 450 2.49 -32.60 8.34
C SER A 450 1.55 -33.82 8.43
N PRO A 451 2.04 -35.07 8.31
CA PRO A 451 1.20 -36.26 8.43
C PRO A 451 0.44 -36.36 9.77
N SER A 452 0.98 -35.78 10.85
CA SER A 452 0.31 -35.65 12.14
C SER A 452 -0.79 -34.59 12.13
N GLN A 453 -0.57 -33.43 11.49
CA GLN A 453 -1.61 -32.40 11.35
C GLN A 453 -2.74 -32.88 10.44
N LEU A 454 -2.45 -33.57 9.33
CA LEU A 454 -3.49 -34.15 8.48
C LEU A 454 -4.37 -35.16 9.22
N ALA A 455 -3.78 -36.00 10.07
CA ALA A 455 -4.55 -36.93 10.91
C ALA A 455 -5.38 -36.22 12.00
N GLN A 456 -4.93 -35.04 12.45
CA GLN A 456 -5.63 -34.21 13.43
C GLN A 456 -6.79 -33.46 12.78
N VAL A 457 -6.57 -32.75 11.66
CA VAL A 457 -7.62 -32.11 10.85
C VAL A 457 -8.73 -33.09 10.49
N LEU A 458 -8.40 -34.28 9.99
CA LEU A 458 -9.40 -35.32 9.69
C LEU A 458 -10.17 -35.85 10.92
N ALA A 459 -9.62 -35.70 12.13
CA ALA A 459 -10.32 -36.04 13.37
C ALA A 459 -11.19 -34.88 13.88
N ASP A 460 -10.76 -33.64 13.65
CA ASP A 460 -11.43 -32.42 14.11
C ASP A 460 -12.60 -32.03 13.22
N ILE A 461 -12.53 -32.19 11.89
CA ILE A 461 -13.68 -31.98 10.97
C ILE A 461 -14.70 -33.13 10.99
N ALA A 462 -14.35 -34.28 11.56
CA ALA A 462 -15.24 -35.45 11.60
C ALA A 462 -16.61 -35.20 12.28
N PRO A 463 -16.71 -34.51 13.44
CA PRO A 463 -18.00 -34.09 14.00
C PRO A 463 -18.80 -33.17 13.08
N ASP A 464 -18.16 -32.26 12.33
CA ASP A 464 -18.83 -31.29 11.48
C ASP A 464 -19.34 -31.93 10.19
N ILE A 465 -18.57 -32.87 9.61
CA ILE A 465 -19.06 -33.74 8.53
C ILE A 465 -20.31 -34.53 8.98
N VAL A 466 -20.35 -35.02 10.22
CA VAL A 466 -21.57 -35.67 10.77
C VAL A 466 -22.72 -34.66 10.96
N ALA A 467 -22.42 -33.39 11.24
CA ALA A 467 -23.43 -32.34 11.36
C ALA A 467 -24.08 -31.94 10.03
N VAL A 468 -23.43 -32.21 8.88
CA VAL A 468 -23.98 -31.98 7.53
C VAL A 468 -24.67 -33.20 6.90
N GLU A 469 -24.67 -34.35 7.58
CA GLU A 469 -25.44 -35.56 7.19
C GLU A 469 -26.96 -35.35 7.42
N THR A 470 -27.64 -34.64 6.51
CA THR A 470 -29.08 -34.36 6.60
C THR A 470 -29.93 -35.15 5.58
N PRO A 471 -31.10 -35.72 5.97
CA PRO A 471 -32.00 -36.38 5.03
C PRO A 471 -32.56 -35.44 3.96
N LEU A 472 -32.51 -35.86 2.69
CA LEU A 472 -33.09 -35.08 1.58
C LEU A 472 -34.61 -35.05 1.65
N VAL A 473 -35.20 -33.90 1.33
CA VAL A 473 -36.64 -33.76 1.11
C VAL A 473 -36.97 -34.23 -0.30
N VAL A 474 -37.78 -35.29 -0.44
CA VAL A 474 -38.18 -35.84 -1.75
C VAL A 474 -39.66 -35.59 -2.01
N VAL A 475 -39.98 -34.88 -3.11
CA VAL A 475 -41.35 -34.51 -3.49
C VAL A 475 -41.66 -35.03 -4.90
N ALA A 476 -42.61 -35.95 -5.00
CA ALA A 476 -43.10 -36.47 -6.27
C ALA A 476 -43.89 -35.42 -7.07
N THR A 477 -43.64 -35.33 -8.38
CA THR A 477 -44.41 -34.46 -9.27
C THR A 477 -45.89 -34.87 -9.32
N ARG A 478 -46.78 -33.86 -9.31
CA ARG A 478 -48.22 -34.08 -9.24
C ARG A 478 -48.74 -34.78 -10.50
N GLY A 479 -49.31 -35.97 -10.33
CA GLY A 479 -49.92 -36.73 -11.43
C GLY A 479 -49.03 -37.80 -12.07
N ASN A 480 -47.89 -38.14 -11.46
CA ASN A 480 -47.05 -39.27 -11.87
C ASN A 480 -47.86 -40.56 -12.09
N SER A 481 -47.62 -41.22 -13.23
CA SER A 481 -48.05 -42.60 -13.49
C SER A 481 -46.84 -43.53 -13.42
N ASN A 482 -46.87 -44.65 -14.14
CA ASN A 482 -45.71 -45.48 -14.45
C ASN A 482 -44.49 -44.70 -15.01
N VAL A 483 -44.70 -43.50 -15.58
CA VAL A 483 -43.62 -42.58 -15.96
C VAL A 483 -43.79 -41.30 -15.14
N GLY A 484 -42.71 -40.83 -14.51
CA GLY A 484 -42.80 -39.70 -13.60
C GLY A 484 -41.46 -39.18 -13.11
N THR A 485 -41.54 -38.14 -12.30
CA THR A 485 -40.37 -37.48 -11.70
C THR A 485 -40.59 -37.19 -10.20
N ALA A 486 -39.52 -37.16 -9.43
CA ALA A 486 -39.51 -36.60 -8.08
C ALA A 486 -38.34 -35.62 -7.95
N THR A 487 -38.58 -34.49 -7.30
CA THR A 487 -37.53 -33.53 -6.94
C THR A 487 -36.96 -33.92 -5.58
N TRP A 488 -35.64 -34.04 -5.50
CA TRP A 488 -34.93 -34.09 -4.21
C TRP A 488 -34.38 -32.70 -3.88
N THR A 489 -34.33 -32.36 -2.59
CA THR A 489 -33.78 -31.09 -2.09
C THR A 489 -32.91 -31.35 -0.86
N TYR A 490 -31.69 -30.83 -0.90
CA TYR A 490 -30.77 -30.70 0.22
C TYR A 490 -30.82 -29.26 0.70
N SER A 491 -30.84 -29.03 2.01
CA SER A 491 -30.86 -27.69 2.60
C SER A 491 -30.28 -27.71 4.02
N LEU A 492 -29.33 -26.83 4.31
CA LEU A 492 -28.67 -26.68 5.61
C LEU A 492 -28.22 -25.23 5.81
N ALA A 493 -27.85 -24.85 7.03
CA ALA A 493 -27.30 -23.51 7.27
C ALA A 493 -25.83 -23.43 6.82
N ASP A 494 -25.47 -22.29 6.22
CA ASP A 494 -24.14 -21.90 5.71
C ASP A 494 -23.04 -22.19 6.76
N LYS A 495 -23.24 -21.72 8.00
CA LYS A 495 -22.37 -21.99 9.16
C LYS A 495 -22.08 -23.45 9.55
N ASN A 496 -22.78 -24.40 8.96
CA ASN A 496 -22.49 -25.81 9.16
C ASN A 496 -21.36 -26.28 8.22
N PHE A 497 -20.91 -25.43 7.30
CA PHE A 497 -19.85 -25.68 6.34
C PHE A 497 -18.58 -24.85 6.56
N ASP A 498 -18.57 -23.87 7.49
CA ASP A 498 -17.40 -23.03 7.90
C ASP A 498 -16.08 -23.79 8.18
N PHE A 499 -16.05 -25.13 8.13
CA PHE A 499 -14.84 -25.95 8.26
C PHE A 499 -14.22 -26.32 6.89
N LEU A 500 -14.84 -25.91 5.79
CA LEU A 500 -14.43 -26.19 4.41
C LEU A 500 -13.76 -24.95 3.82
N ALA A 501 -12.44 -24.90 3.91
CA ALA A 501 -11.66 -23.77 3.40
C ALA A 501 -11.76 -23.60 1.88
N ALA A 502 -11.28 -22.46 1.39
CA ALA A 502 -11.52 -22.04 0.00
C ALA A 502 -11.01 -23.06 -1.03
N GLY A 503 -11.94 -23.68 -1.76
CA GLY A 503 -11.64 -24.70 -2.77
C GLY A 503 -11.44 -26.12 -2.23
N GLU A 504 -11.58 -26.35 -0.93
CA GLU A 504 -11.83 -27.68 -0.38
C GLU A 504 -13.20 -28.17 -0.85
N THR A 505 -13.41 -29.50 -0.86
CA THR A 505 -14.72 -30.05 -1.24
C THR A 505 -15.17 -31.19 -0.35
N LEU A 506 -16.47 -31.21 -0.06
CA LEU A 506 -17.15 -32.31 0.57
C LEU A 506 -18.16 -32.89 -0.42
N THR A 507 -17.93 -34.13 -0.87
CA THR A 507 -18.87 -34.84 -1.74
C THR A 507 -19.68 -35.85 -0.93
N LEU A 508 -20.95 -35.53 -0.73
CA LEU A 508 -21.94 -36.40 -0.09
C LEU A 508 -22.55 -37.35 -1.13
N THR A 509 -22.54 -38.66 -0.84
CA THR A 509 -23.10 -39.70 -1.71
C THR A 509 -24.45 -40.17 -1.15
N TYR A 510 -25.48 -40.11 -1.99
CA TYR A 510 -26.82 -40.58 -1.69
C TYR A 510 -27.21 -41.72 -2.64
N THR A 511 -27.99 -42.67 -2.13
CA THR A 511 -28.64 -43.70 -2.94
C THR A 511 -30.11 -43.36 -3.09
N ALA A 512 -30.58 -43.17 -4.33
CA ALA A 512 -31.99 -43.11 -4.66
C ALA A 512 -32.56 -44.53 -4.85
N GLU A 513 -33.66 -44.84 -4.18
CA GLU A 513 -34.44 -46.05 -4.37
C GLU A 513 -35.77 -45.69 -5.03
N VAL A 514 -36.07 -46.28 -6.18
CA VAL A 514 -37.40 -46.22 -6.80
C VAL A 514 -38.03 -47.61 -6.72
N ASP A 515 -39.13 -47.70 -5.96
CA ASP A 515 -39.97 -48.89 -5.84
C ASP A 515 -41.13 -48.78 -6.85
N SER A 516 -41.36 -49.83 -7.65
CA SER A 516 -42.50 -49.97 -8.58
C SER A 516 -43.87 -49.96 -7.89
N ASN A 517 -43.93 -50.30 -6.61
CA ASN A 517 -45.14 -50.47 -5.80
C ASN A 517 -46.09 -51.60 -6.27
N PHE A 518 -45.60 -52.56 -7.06
CA PHE A 518 -46.39 -53.70 -7.52
C PHE A 518 -46.42 -54.86 -6.52
N ALA A 519 -47.30 -54.79 -5.52
CA ALA A 519 -47.45 -55.87 -4.54
C ALA A 519 -48.08 -57.14 -5.16
N PRO A 520 -47.59 -58.36 -4.81
CA PRO A 520 -46.61 -58.67 -3.76
C PRO A 520 -45.13 -58.63 -4.22
N ASP A 521 -44.88 -58.45 -5.52
CA ASP A 521 -43.57 -58.63 -6.15
C ASP A 521 -42.90 -57.28 -6.49
N ASN A 522 -42.86 -56.36 -5.51
CA ASN A 522 -42.24 -55.04 -5.65
C ASN A 522 -40.80 -55.14 -6.15
N LEU A 523 -40.53 -54.63 -7.35
CA LEU A 523 -39.19 -54.48 -7.90
C LEU A 523 -38.67 -53.06 -7.66
N LYS A 524 -37.39 -52.98 -7.31
CA LYS A 524 -36.69 -51.75 -6.92
C LYS A 524 -35.47 -51.51 -7.78
N THR A 525 -35.23 -50.25 -8.10
CA THR A 525 -33.99 -49.80 -8.76
C THR A 525 -33.26 -48.84 -7.83
N LEU A 526 -31.98 -49.11 -7.60
CA LEU A 526 -31.07 -48.29 -6.79
C LEU A 526 -30.11 -47.54 -7.72
N VAL A 527 -30.01 -46.22 -7.56
CA VAL A 527 -29.05 -45.37 -8.30
C VAL A 527 -28.34 -44.44 -7.32
N THR A 528 -27.01 -44.52 -7.30
CA THR A 528 -26.17 -43.60 -6.52
C THR A 528 -25.99 -42.27 -7.26
N PHE A 529 -26.04 -41.17 -6.52
CA PHE A 529 -25.74 -39.82 -7.00
C PHE A 529 -25.02 -39.02 -5.92
N THR A 530 -24.39 -37.92 -6.32
CA THR A 530 -23.60 -37.08 -5.42
C THR A 530 -24.16 -35.67 -5.30
N ILE A 531 -23.90 -35.07 -4.15
CA ILE A 531 -23.98 -33.64 -3.90
C ILE A 531 -22.56 -33.19 -3.53
N THR A 532 -21.96 -32.33 -4.34
CA THR A 532 -20.63 -31.76 -4.05
C THR A 532 -20.81 -30.35 -3.51
N ILE A 533 -20.36 -30.14 -2.26
CA ILE A 533 -20.17 -28.82 -1.65
C ILE A 533 -18.72 -28.40 -1.91
N THR A 534 -18.51 -27.13 -2.25
CA THR A 534 -17.19 -26.50 -2.36
C THR A 534 -17.08 -25.36 -1.34
N GLY A 535 -16.02 -25.45 -0.54
CA GLY A 535 -15.66 -24.51 0.50
C GLY A 535 -15.42 -23.08 0.03
N THR A 536 -15.82 -22.12 0.86
CA THR A 536 -15.49 -20.70 0.76
C THR A 536 -14.35 -20.34 1.72
N ASN A 537 -13.99 -19.05 1.82
CA ASN A 537 -12.98 -18.63 2.78
C ASN A 537 -13.66 -17.96 3.96
N ASP A 538 -13.45 -18.52 5.14
CA ASP A 538 -13.81 -17.88 6.39
C ASP A 538 -12.78 -16.82 6.76
N ALA A 539 -13.03 -16.05 7.82
CA ALA A 539 -12.09 -15.04 8.26
C ALA A 539 -11.49 -15.40 9.63
N PRO A 540 -10.20 -15.14 9.86
CA PRO A 540 -9.65 -15.21 11.20
C PRO A 540 -10.38 -14.22 12.11
N VAL A 541 -10.59 -14.61 13.36
CA VAL A 541 -11.25 -13.80 14.38
C VAL A 541 -10.31 -13.61 15.56
N ILE A 542 -9.80 -12.39 15.75
CA ILE A 542 -9.11 -12.04 17.01
C ILE A 542 -10.14 -12.06 18.15
N THR A 543 -9.86 -12.87 19.17
CA THR A 543 -10.75 -13.14 20.31
C THR A 543 -10.37 -12.37 21.58
N THR A 544 -9.20 -11.73 21.58
CA THR A 544 -8.74 -10.82 22.64
C THR A 544 -9.10 -9.37 22.28
N GLY A 545 -9.72 -8.62 23.18
CA GLY A 545 -10.05 -7.21 22.94
C GLY A 545 -8.84 -6.26 22.91
N PRO A 546 -9.06 -4.96 22.65
CA PRO A 546 -7.98 -3.96 22.53
C PRO A 546 -7.17 -3.84 23.81
N GLN A 547 -5.88 -3.54 23.66
CA GLN A 547 -4.93 -3.39 24.77
C GLN A 547 -4.49 -1.94 24.89
N THR A 548 -4.16 -1.50 26.10
CA THR A 548 -3.83 -0.09 26.37
C THR A 548 -2.62 0.02 27.29
N ILE A 549 -1.67 0.85 26.88
CA ILE A 549 -0.42 1.15 27.57
C ILE A 549 -0.43 2.65 27.89
N ASN A 550 -0.05 3.03 29.12
CA ASN A 550 -0.11 4.41 29.58
C ASN A 550 1.26 4.86 30.05
N PHE A 551 1.69 6.04 29.62
CA PHE A 551 2.92 6.72 29.99
C PHE A 551 2.61 8.14 30.51
N ALA A 552 3.56 8.72 31.24
CA ALA A 552 3.52 10.13 31.61
C ALA A 552 4.95 10.70 31.59
N GLY A 553 5.09 11.92 31.08
CA GLY A 553 6.37 12.62 30.97
C GLY A 553 6.21 14.07 30.49
N GLY A 554 7.32 14.76 30.32
CA GLY A 554 7.39 16.20 30.08
C GLY A 554 8.73 16.75 30.57
N LYS A 555 8.99 18.05 30.35
CA LYS A 555 10.33 18.65 30.42
C LYS A 555 11.16 18.49 31.69
N PHE A 556 10.56 18.14 32.84
CA PHE A 556 11.28 17.85 34.08
C PHE A 556 11.41 16.36 34.39
N THR A 557 10.99 15.50 33.47
CA THR A 557 11.24 14.06 33.50
C THR A 557 12.72 13.83 33.24
N PRO A 558 13.45 13.18 34.17
CA PRO A 558 14.82 12.76 33.93
C PRO A 558 14.88 11.90 32.67
N GLY A 559 15.97 12.00 31.91
CA GLY A 559 16.06 11.41 30.58
C GLY A 559 15.93 9.90 30.46
N GLY A 560 16.20 9.41 29.24
CA GLY A 560 16.24 7.97 28.96
C GLY A 560 14.88 7.44 28.52
N ASP A 561 14.45 6.31 29.09
CA ASP A 561 13.24 5.62 28.68
C ASP A 561 12.02 6.12 29.47
N LEU A 562 10.95 6.41 28.74
CA LEU A 562 9.68 6.85 29.29
C LEU A 562 9.02 5.70 30.05
N ALA A 563 8.80 5.88 31.36
CA ALA A 563 8.29 4.81 32.22
C ALA A 563 6.77 4.62 32.07
N PRO A 564 6.27 3.36 31.95
CA PRO A 564 4.84 3.08 31.94
C PRO A 564 4.24 3.34 33.34
N THR A 565 3.02 3.88 33.37
CA THR A 565 2.28 4.19 34.60
C THR A 565 1.46 3.02 35.15
N SER A 566 1.35 1.92 34.40
CA SER A 566 0.72 0.66 34.83
C SER A 566 1.76 -0.30 35.42
N GLU A 567 1.43 -1.01 36.52
CA GLU A 567 2.34 -1.96 37.20
C GLU A 567 2.60 -3.28 36.43
N THR A 568 2.26 -3.36 35.13
CA THR A 568 2.27 -4.60 34.34
C THR A 568 3.66 -5.00 33.80
N THR A 569 4.54 -5.38 34.71
CA THR A 569 5.57 -6.43 34.52
C THR A 569 6.46 -6.34 33.26
N GLY A 570 7.39 -5.39 33.22
CA GLY A 570 8.37 -5.26 32.11
C GLY A 570 9.79 -4.81 32.45
N VAL A 571 10.15 -4.54 33.73
CA VAL A 571 11.45 -3.94 34.06
C VAL A 571 12.63 -4.89 33.79
N ASN A 572 13.34 -4.68 32.70
CA ASN A 572 14.46 -5.51 32.28
C ASN A 572 15.78 -4.97 32.85
N VAL A 573 16.05 -5.27 34.13
CA VAL A 573 17.25 -4.82 34.88
C VAL A 573 18.57 -5.48 34.40
N ASN A 574 18.91 -5.31 33.12
CA ASN A 574 20.13 -5.83 32.51
C ASN A 574 21.33 -4.88 32.69
N ASN A 575 21.72 -4.75 33.95
CA ASN A 575 23.13 -4.74 34.36
C ASN A 575 24.02 -3.54 33.98
N ALA A 576 23.57 -2.32 34.30
CA ALA A 576 24.42 -1.22 34.76
C ALA A 576 23.68 -0.37 35.82
N PRO A 577 24.33 0.17 36.86
CA PRO A 577 23.66 1.05 37.82
C PRO A 577 23.39 2.41 37.16
N GLY A 578 22.12 2.68 36.82
CA GLY A 578 21.68 4.00 36.35
C GLY A 578 20.85 4.02 35.06
N THR A 579 20.66 2.88 34.38
CA THR A 579 19.81 2.80 33.17
C THR A 579 18.71 1.78 33.40
N LEU A 580 17.46 2.24 33.41
CA LEU A 580 16.27 1.39 33.37
C LEU A 580 15.75 1.44 31.93
N THR A 581 15.56 0.28 31.31
CA THR A 581 14.86 0.19 30.02
C THR A 581 13.48 -0.39 30.20
N TYR A 582 12.53 0.14 29.43
CA TYR A 582 11.12 -0.26 29.47
C TYR A 582 10.69 -0.72 28.08
N THR A 583 10.38 -2.02 27.97
CA THR A 583 9.87 -2.63 26.74
C THR A 583 8.53 -3.29 27.04
N GLU A 584 7.46 -2.71 26.52
CA GLU A 584 6.11 -3.23 26.72
C GLU A 584 5.78 -4.26 25.65
N SER A 585 5.08 -5.33 26.03
CA SER A 585 4.69 -6.41 25.12
C SER A 585 3.42 -7.09 25.60
N GLY A 586 2.71 -7.73 24.68
CA GLY A 586 1.47 -8.42 24.97
C GLY A 586 1.11 -9.40 23.87
N THR A 587 -0.04 -10.05 24.03
CA THR A 587 -0.52 -11.07 23.09
C THR A 587 -1.99 -10.88 22.73
N PHE A 588 -2.33 -11.24 21.50
CA PHE A 588 -3.71 -11.42 21.06
C PHE A 588 -3.92 -12.90 20.69
N THR A 589 -4.97 -13.52 21.20
CA THR A 589 -5.45 -14.82 20.70
C THR A 589 -6.35 -14.61 19.50
N PHE A 590 -6.30 -15.51 18.51
CA PHE A 590 -7.25 -15.55 17.40
C PHE A 590 -7.69 -17.00 17.13
N THR A 591 -8.81 -17.14 16.44
CA THR A 591 -9.34 -18.42 15.98
C THR A 591 -9.55 -18.36 14.48
N ASP A 592 -9.36 -19.48 13.80
CA ASP A 592 -9.73 -19.62 12.40
C ASP A 592 -10.45 -20.96 12.19
N PRO A 593 -11.67 -20.98 11.61
CA PRO A 593 -12.34 -22.21 11.20
C PRO A 593 -11.57 -23.01 10.12
N ASP A 594 -10.85 -22.31 9.22
CA ASP A 594 -10.16 -22.90 8.08
C ASP A 594 -8.85 -23.56 8.52
N LEU A 595 -8.94 -24.82 8.95
CA LEU A 595 -7.83 -25.56 9.57
C LEU A 595 -6.61 -25.77 8.64
N THR A 596 -6.71 -25.51 7.34
CA THR A 596 -5.58 -25.55 6.40
C THR A 596 -4.75 -24.27 6.36
N ASP A 597 -5.24 -23.18 6.95
CA ASP A 597 -4.76 -21.85 6.64
C ASP A 597 -3.57 -21.45 7.51
N THR A 598 -2.72 -20.59 6.93
CA THR A 598 -1.50 -20.09 7.57
C THR A 598 -1.55 -18.57 7.64
N HIS A 599 -1.10 -18.01 8.77
CA HIS A 599 -1.37 -16.64 9.12
C HIS A 599 -0.12 -15.77 9.10
N THR A 600 -0.29 -14.54 8.63
CA THR A 600 0.75 -13.51 8.59
C THR A 600 0.27 -12.22 9.25
N ILE A 601 1.21 -11.40 9.71
CA ILE A 601 0.92 -10.01 10.10
C ILE A 601 1.20 -9.13 8.89
N VAL A 602 0.19 -8.37 8.46
CA VAL A 602 0.28 -7.50 7.28
C VAL A 602 0.63 -6.06 7.64
N SER A 603 0.20 -5.59 8.81
CA SER A 603 0.45 -4.24 9.30
C SER A 603 0.43 -4.17 10.83
N THR A 604 1.22 -3.25 11.37
CA THR A 604 1.18 -2.76 12.76
C THR A 604 1.22 -1.24 12.79
N ASP A 605 0.72 -0.59 11.73
CA ASP A 605 0.91 0.84 11.50
C ASP A 605 0.21 1.68 12.56
N LEU A 606 0.75 2.88 12.81
CA LEU A 606 0.08 3.93 13.56
C LEU A 606 -1.11 4.43 12.72
N THR A 607 -2.33 3.97 13.03
CA THR A 607 -3.55 4.28 12.26
C THR A 607 -4.30 5.51 12.76
N GLY A 608 -4.02 5.97 13.99
CA GLY A 608 -4.68 7.14 14.56
C GLY A 608 -3.86 7.87 15.62
N ALA A 609 -4.08 9.19 15.70
CA ALA A 609 -3.55 10.04 16.76
C ALA A 609 -4.65 10.98 17.29
N SER A 610 -4.61 11.33 18.57
CA SER A 610 -5.42 12.41 19.13
C SER A 610 -4.75 13.05 20.33
N LEU A 611 -4.95 14.35 20.53
CA LEU A 611 -4.47 15.10 21.68
C LEU A 611 -5.68 15.57 22.50
N SER A 612 -5.76 15.13 23.75
CA SER A 612 -6.87 15.46 24.68
C SER A 612 -8.26 15.13 24.11
N GLY A 613 -8.37 14.05 23.34
CA GLY A 613 -9.58 13.62 22.65
C GLY A 613 -9.90 14.37 21.34
N THR A 614 -9.08 15.34 20.94
CA THR A 614 -9.16 15.99 19.62
C THR A 614 -8.36 15.15 18.62
N THR A 615 -9.03 14.57 17.62
CA THR A 615 -8.36 13.79 16.57
C THR A 615 -7.33 14.64 15.83
N LEU A 616 -6.09 14.15 15.78
CA LEU A 616 -5.04 14.68 14.94
C LEU A 616 -4.95 13.80 13.69
N THR A 617 -4.92 14.40 12.50
CA THR A 617 -4.48 13.66 11.31
C THR A 617 -3.00 13.32 11.48
N LEU A 618 -2.57 12.13 11.05
CA LEU A 618 -1.16 11.72 11.12
C LEU A 618 -0.24 12.75 10.44
N ALA A 619 -0.65 13.27 9.28
CA ALA A 619 0.05 14.36 8.58
C ALA A 619 0.11 15.70 9.35
N ALA A 620 -0.71 15.92 10.39
CA ALA A 620 -0.59 17.08 11.27
C ALA A 620 0.41 16.80 12.41
N LEU A 621 0.37 15.59 12.98
CA LEU A 621 1.38 15.14 13.93
C LEU A 621 2.79 15.14 13.29
N GLU A 622 2.91 14.69 12.03
CA GLU A 622 4.13 14.76 11.22
C GLU A 622 4.54 16.20 10.88
N ALA A 623 3.60 17.09 10.55
CA ALA A 623 3.94 18.47 10.18
C ALA A 623 4.35 19.33 11.38
N ASP A 624 3.69 19.16 12.52
CA ASP A 624 3.95 19.92 13.75
C ASP A 624 5.13 19.31 14.54
N PHE A 625 5.28 17.98 14.50
CA PHE A 625 6.26 17.20 15.29
C PHE A 625 6.88 16.05 14.47
N PRO A 626 7.63 16.33 13.37
CA PRO A 626 8.20 15.28 12.51
C PRO A 626 9.19 14.35 13.24
N GLY A 627 9.98 14.88 14.19
CA GLY A 627 10.92 14.09 14.99
C GLY A 627 10.23 12.99 15.82
N PRO A 628 9.25 13.33 16.70
CA PRO A 628 8.50 12.33 17.45
C PRO A 628 7.64 11.43 16.57
N PHE A 629 7.03 11.97 15.49
CA PHE A 629 6.20 11.20 14.57
C PHE A 629 6.95 9.99 13.99
N ALA A 630 8.16 10.17 13.45
CA ALA A 630 8.95 9.08 12.87
C ALA A 630 9.31 7.98 13.89
N VAL A 631 9.45 8.33 15.17
CA VAL A 631 9.67 7.35 16.25
C VAL A 631 8.37 6.60 16.57
N PHE A 632 7.23 7.30 16.64
CA PHE A 632 5.94 6.66 16.89
C PHE A 632 5.50 5.74 15.75
N GLU A 633 5.64 6.18 14.49
CA GLU A 633 5.27 5.39 13.30
C GLU A 633 5.92 3.99 13.30
N THR A 634 7.16 3.89 13.77
CA THR A 634 7.94 2.64 13.79
C THR A 634 7.98 1.94 15.16
N ALA A 635 7.20 2.41 16.14
CA ALA A 635 7.31 1.93 17.52
C ALA A 635 6.69 0.54 17.77
N LEU A 636 5.62 0.15 17.07
CA LEU A 636 4.97 -1.15 17.30
C LEU A 636 5.43 -2.20 16.27
N SER A 637 5.70 -3.40 16.75
CA SER A 637 5.92 -4.60 15.93
C SER A 637 5.07 -5.76 16.45
N ALA A 638 4.67 -6.68 15.56
CA ALA A 638 3.93 -7.89 15.94
C ALA A 638 4.26 -9.08 15.03
N SER A 639 4.02 -10.29 15.53
CA SER A 639 4.22 -11.54 14.79
C SER A 639 3.29 -12.65 15.27
N VAL A 640 2.86 -13.51 14.33
CA VAL A 640 2.19 -14.78 14.66
C VAL A 640 3.22 -15.69 15.33
N THR A 641 3.02 -15.94 16.63
CA THR A 641 3.90 -16.78 17.47
C THR A 641 3.43 -18.23 17.52
N THR A 642 2.14 -18.46 17.29
CA THR A 642 1.54 -19.77 17.10
C THR A 642 0.42 -19.60 16.08
N ASP A 643 0.47 -20.37 15.00
CA ASP A 643 -0.54 -20.35 13.93
C ASP A 643 -1.77 -21.18 14.32
N SER A 644 -2.93 -20.87 13.78
CA SER A 644 -4.13 -21.71 13.93
C SER A 644 -4.09 -22.97 13.06
N THR A 645 -3.20 -23.06 12.06
CA THR A 645 -3.08 -24.21 11.13
C THR A 645 -3.16 -25.58 11.81
N GLY A 646 -4.22 -26.33 11.53
CA GLY A 646 -4.47 -27.67 12.05
C GLY A 646 -4.89 -27.75 13.53
N THR A 647 -5.27 -26.62 14.13
CA THR A 647 -5.77 -26.53 15.53
C THR A 647 -6.95 -25.58 15.72
N GLY A 648 -7.17 -24.65 14.79
CA GLY A 648 -8.20 -23.61 14.84
C GLY A 648 -7.92 -22.47 15.83
N THR A 649 -6.76 -22.45 16.50
CA THR A 649 -6.41 -21.45 17.52
C THR A 649 -4.98 -20.94 17.38
N GLY A 650 -4.82 -19.63 17.18
CA GLY A 650 -3.52 -18.97 17.04
C GLY A 650 -3.22 -17.94 18.14
N THR A 651 -1.99 -17.43 18.16
CA THR A 651 -1.52 -16.39 19.08
C THR A 651 -0.53 -15.46 18.37
N ILE A 652 -0.82 -14.16 18.44
CA ILE A 652 0.02 -13.06 17.99
C ILE A 652 0.73 -12.50 19.23
N THR A 653 2.03 -12.21 19.12
CA THR A 653 2.77 -11.42 20.12
C THR A 653 3.12 -10.08 19.51
N TRP A 654 2.89 -8.99 20.25
CA TRP A 654 3.31 -7.64 19.89
C TRP A 654 4.34 -7.10 20.89
N GLN A 655 5.19 -6.19 20.42
CA GLN A 655 6.18 -5.48 21.22
C GLN A 655 6.21 -4.00 20.81
N LEU A 656 6.15 -3.12 21.80
CA LEU A 656 6.41 -1.69 21.66
C LEU A 656 7.90 -1.41 21.93
N ALA A 657 8.52 -0.63 21.05
CA ALA A 657 9.88 -0.15 21.20
C ALA A 657 10.04 0.80 22.40
N GLU A 658 11.28 0.97 22.85
CA GLU A 658 11.62 1.89 23.95
C GLU A 658 11.33 3.36 23.56
N LEU A 659 10.20 3.89 24.03
CA LEU A 659 9.90 5.33 23.92
C LEU A 659 10.84 6.12 24.83
N LYS A 660 11.43 7.21 24.33
CA LYS A 660 12.34 8.07 25.10
C LYS A 660 11.59 9.21 25.78
N ALA A 661 12.08 9.66 26.93
CA ALA A 661 11.39 10.62 27.81
C ALA A 661 10.97 11.91 27.07
N PHE A 662 11.88 12.46 26.25
CA PHE A 662 11.66 13.67 25.45
C PHE A 662 10.47 13.58 24.47
N LEU A 663 10.02 12.37 24.10
CA LEU A 663 8.82 12.19 23.27
C LEU A 663 7.52 12.63 23.96
N ALA A 664 7.57 13.00 25.24
CA ALA A 664 6.46 13.59 25.97
C ALA A 664 6.54 15.13 26.08
N ASP A 665 7.66 15.76 25.71
CA ASP A 665 7.95 17.15 26.08
C ASP A 665 7.15 18.19 25.30
N PHE A 666 6.64 17.84 24.12
CA PHE A 666 5.73 18.70 23.37
C PHE A 666 4.25 18.59 23.83
N ILE A 667 3.93 17.68 24.77
CA ILE A 667 2.57 17.44 25.24
C ILE A 667 2.25 18.39 26.41
N PRO A 668 1.22 19.25 26.31
CA PRO A 668 0.93 20.22 27.38
C PRO A 668 0.49 19.59 28.71
N LEU A 669 0.64 20.36 29.80
CA LEU A 669 0.35 19.94 31.17
C LEU A 669 -1.09 19.41 31.33
N GLY A 670 -1.22 18.13 31.67
CA GLY A 670 -2.50 17.45 31.88
C GLY A 670 -3.23 17.08 30.58
N GLU A 671 -2.63 17.33 29.42
CA GLU A 671 -3.10 16.83 28.13
C GLU A 671 -2.57 15.42 27.87
N THR A 672 -3.28 14.65 27.04
CA THR A 672 -2.91 13.26 26.73
C THR A 672 -2.86 13.05 25.22
N LEU A 673 -1.68 12.75 24.70
CA LEU A 673 -1.52 12.18 23.36
C LEU A 673 -1.95 10.71 23.41
N THR A 674 -2.83 10.31 22.50
CA THR A 674 -3.27 8.92 22.31
C THR A 674 -2.92 8.49 20.90
N LEU A 675 -2.10 7.45 20.79
CA LEU A 675 -1.62 6.82 19.57
C LEU A 675 -2.33 5.46 19.46
N THR A 676 -2.95 5.20 18.31
CA THR A 676 -3.65 3.94 18.02
C THR A 676 -2.90 3.19 16.93
N TYR A 677 -2.44 1.99 17.25
CA TYR A 677 -1.81 1.07 16.30
C TYR A 677 -2.77 -0.06 16.01
N THR A 678 -3.05 -0.38 14.75
CA THR A 678 -3.95 -1.48 14.39
C THR A 678 -3.12 -2.68 13.95
N VAL A 679 -3.17 -3.77 14.72
CA VAL A 679 -2.54 -5.04 14.35
C VAL A 679 -3.48 -5.80 13.42
N ILE A 680 -3.00 -6.14 12.22
CA ILE A 680 -3.77 -6.88 11.22
C ILE A 680 -3.18 -8.29 11.06
N VAL A 681 -3.99 -9.31 11.35
CA VAL A 681 -3.70 -10.70 10.97
C VAL A 681 -4.47 -11.05 9.71
N THR A 682 -3.80 -11.76 8.80
CA THR A 682 -4.32 -12.16 7.50
C THR A 682 -4.00 -13.63 7.29
N ASP A 683 -5.00 -14.41 6.87
CA ASP A 683 -4.83 -15.81 6.48
C ASP A 683 -4.04 -15.93 5.15
N SER A 684 -3.94 -17.14 4.60
CA SER A 684 -3.22 -17.40 3.34
C SER A 684 -4.02 -17.09 2.07
N GLN A 685 -5.27 -16.63 2.22
CA GLN A 685 -6.25 -16.41 1.16
C GLN A 685 -6.70 -14.95 1.03
N GLY A 686 -6.37 -14.12 2.03
CA GLY A 686 -6.57 -12.68 2.05
C GLY A 686 -7.66 -12.18 3.02
N ALA A 687 -8.35 -13.04 3.78
CA ALA A 687 -9.29 -12.55 4.79
C ALA A 687 -8.53 -12.06 6.03
N THR A 688 -9.09 -11.06 6.72
CA THR A 688 -8.35 -10.30 7.74
C THR A 688 -9.13 -10.08 9.02
N SER A 689 -8.41 -10.08 10.14
CA SER A 689 -8.88 -9.62 11.44
C SER A 689 -8.01 -8.49 11.96
N THR A 690 -8.60 -7.52 12.64
CA THR A 690 -7.89 -6.33 13.14
C THR A 690 -8.11 -6.15 14.64
N GLN A 691 -7.07 -5.77 15.38
CA GLN A 691 -7.21 -5.39 16.79
C GLN A 691 -6.20 -4.31 17.19
N ASP A 692 -6.70 -3.27 17.88
CA ASP A 692 -5.88 -2.13 18.29
C ASP A 692 -5.02 -2.37 19.55
N VAL A 693 -3.81 -1.82 19.51
CA VAL A 693 -2.96 -1.48 20.66
C VAL A 693 -2.95 0.04 20.79
N VAL A 694 -3.38 0.55 21.94
CA VAL A 694 -3.48 1.98 22.23
C VAL A 694 -2.38 2.40 23.19
N VAL A 695 -1.57 3.38 22.80
CA VAL A 695 -0.54 4.00 23.65
C VAL A 695 -1.01 5.40 24.04
N THR A 696 -1.06 5.70 25.34
CA THR A 696 -1.31 7.06 25.83
C THR A 696 -0.07 7.64 26.49
N ILE A 697 0.19 8.92 26.27
CA ILE A 697 1.27 9.69 26.90
C ILE A 697 0.65 10.96 27.48
N THR A 698 0.74 11.15 28.79
CA THR A 698 0.21 12.33 29.48
C THR A 698 1.32 13.34 29.79
N GLY A 699 1.13 14.60 29.39
CA GLY A 699 2.05 15.70 29.66
C GLY A 699 2.07 16.07 31.15
N THR A 700 3.24 16.02 31.78
CA THR A 700 3.44 16.40 33.20
C THR A 700 3.77 17.87 33.40
N ASP A 701 4.06 18.61 32.33
CA ASP A 701 4.65 19.94 32.35
C ASP A 701 4.19 20.80 31.17
N ALA A 702 4.58 22.08 31.13
CA ALA A 702 4.36 22.92 29.96
C ALA A 702 5.19 22.41 28.76
N ALA A 703 4.56 22.39 27.58
CA ALA A 703 5.16 21.92 26.34
C ALA A 703 6.43 22.71 25.96
N ALA A 704 7.42 22.02 25.39
CA ALA A 704 8.72 22.58 25.06
C ALA A 704 9.28 22.05 23.71
N VAL A 705 10.47 22.56 23.35
CA VAL A 705 11.32 22.05 22.27
C VAL A 705 12.74 21.89 22.83
N VAL A 706 13.19 20.65 23.02
CA VAL A 706 14.49 20.30 23.60
C VAL A 706 15.58 20.07 22.55
N TRP A 707 16.81 20.46 22.90
CA TRP A 707 18.04 20.17 22.17
C TRP A 707 18.47 18.70 22.28
N ILE A 708 18.66 18.01 21.14
CA ILE A 708 18.95 16.56 21.07
C ILE A 708 20.11 16.13 20.14
N ASP A 709 20.83 17.05 19.47
CA ASP A 709 22.04 16.66 18.72
C ASP A 709 23.00 15.93 19.67
N THR A 710 23.48 14.75 19.28
CA THR A 710 24.40 13.90 20.06
C THR A 710 25.64 13.50 19.27
N VAL A 711 25.79 13.95 18.02
CA VAL A 711 26.73 13.34 17.06
C VAL A 711 27.91 14.25 16.72
N GLY A 712 27.76 15.58 16.75
CA GLY A 712 28.87 16.56 16.74
C GLY A 712 29.86 16.47 15.56
N ASN A 713 29.51 15.72 14.52
CA ASN A 713 30.39 15.26 13.45
C ASN A 713 30.26 16.16 12.21
N GLY A 714 30.75 17.39 12.38
CA GLY A 714 30.42 18.57 11.61
C GLY A 714 30.46 18.52 10.08
N LEU A 715 29.40 19.10 9.51
CA LEU A 715 29.34 19.98 8.34
C LEU A 715 28.08 20.88 8.51
N PRO A 716 28.11 22.19 8.18
CA PRO A 716 29.24 23.11 8.19
C PRO A 716 29.61 23.52 9.63
N ASN A 717 28.62 23.62 10.52
CA ASN A 717 28.76 24.04 11.93
C ASN A 717 28.02 23.03 12.83
N PRO A 718 28.72 22.15 13.57
CA PRO A 718 28.07 21.24 14.50
C PRO A 718 27.42 22.04 15.64
N GLY A 719 26.22 21.63 16.04
CA GLY A 719 25.41 22.36 17.01
C GLY A 719 24.74 23.65 16.52
N ASP A 720 24.55 23.86 15.21
CA ASP A 720 23.77 25.02 14.71
C ASP A 720 22.30 24.96 15.21
N TRP A 721 21.83 26.08 15.75
CA TRP A 721 20.43 26.32 16.15
C TRP A 721 19.46 26.16 14.97
N ASN A 722 19.86 26.50 13.74
CA ASN A 722 18.99 26.47 12.57
C ASN A 722 18.82 25.10 11.92
N GLU A 723 19.51 24.06 12.39
CA GLU A 723 19.34 22.72 11.84
C GLU A 723 18.25 21.97 12.62
N GLY A 724 17.08 21.81 12.03
CA GLY A 724 15.90 21.24 12.69
C GLY A 724 16.11 19.85 13.28
N SER A 725 17.00 19.04 12.68
CA SER A 725 17.40 17.71 13.18
C SER A 725 18.13 17.73 14.53
N ASN A 726 18.60 18.90 14.99
CA ASN A 726 19.25 19.05 16.29
C ASN A 726 18.24 19.25 17.43
N TRP A 727 16.97 19.46 17.09
CA TRP A 727 15.85 19.69 18.02
C TRP A 727 14.91 18.50 18.02
N GLU A 728 14.30 18.21 19.17
CA GLU A 728 13.50 17.00 19.35
C GLU A 728 12.30 16.91 18.39
N THR A 729 11.72 18.07 18.05
CA THR A 729 10.59 18.18 17.14
C THR A 729 11.00 17.92 15.69
N GLY A 730 12.30 17.92 15.36
CA GLY A 730 12.79 17.92 13.98
C GLY A 730 12.67 19.28 13.27
N THR A 731 12.30 20.35 14.00
CA THR A 731 12.04 21.69 13.46
C THR A 731 12.81 22.77 14.23
N VAL A 732 13.13 23.88 13.56
CA VAL A 732 13.85 25.00 14.17
C VAL A 732 12.93 25.76 15.13
N PRO A 733 13.38 26.10 16.36
CA PRO A 733 12.60 26.91 17.28
C PRO A 733 12.14 28.24 16.70
N THR A 734 10.92 28.62 17.07
CA THR A 734 10.25 29.85 16.63
C THR A 734 9.91 30.74 17.82
N ALA A 735 9.37 31.93 17.56
CA ALA A 735 8.94 32.85 18.62
C ALA A 735 7.81 32.32 19.53
N SER A 736 7.19 31.16 19.21
CA SER A 736 6.23 30.45 20.06
C SER A 736 6.79 29.19 20.74
N SER A 737 8.06 28.82 20.48
CA SER A 737 8.69 27.63 21.04
C SER A 737 9.30 27.96 22.41
N ASP A 738 8.91 27.23 23.47
CA ASP A 738 9.62 27.25 24.75
C ASP A 738 10.84 26.30 24.65
N VAL A 739 12.05 26.87 24.60
CA VAL A 739 13.28 26.16 24.23
C VAL A 739 14.02 25.66 25.46
N ILE A 740 14.58 24.46 25.38
CA ILE A 740 15.34 23.83 26.47
C ILE A 740 16.68 23.30 25.95
N ILE A 741 17.76 23.63 26.66
CA ILE A 741 19.12 23.19 26.36
C ILE A 741 19.70 22.53 27.63
N ILE A 742 19.67 21.19 27.68
CA ILE A 742 20.00 20.38 28.88
C ILE A 742 20.78 19.10 28.53
N THR A 743 21.54 18.58 29.49
CA THR A 743 22.62 17.60 29.29
C THR A 743 22.22 16.12 29.41
N ASP A 744 21.08 15.82 30.01
CA ASP A 744 20.80 14.51 30.60
C ASP A 744 19.57 13.79 30.02
N GLN A 745 18.72 14.50 29.25
CA GLN A 745 17.43 13.97 28.81
C GLN A 745 17.52 12.75 27.87
N LEU A 746 18.70 12.46 27.32
CA LEU A 746 18.97 11.33 26.43
C LEU A 746 19.78 10.20 27.11
N GLN A 747 19.63 10.00 28.44
CA GLN A 747 20.42 9.06 29.28
C GLN A 747 21.14 7.94 28.51
N GLY A 748 22.48 7.94 28.59
CA GLY A 748 23.35 7.04 27.82
C GLY A 748 23.89 7.68 26.53
N LYS A 749 23.30 8.78 26.08
CA LYS A 749 23.89 9.73 25.14
C LYS A 749 24.07 11.09 25.82
N THR A 750 25.14 11.79 25.48
CA THR A 750 25.35 13.20 25.89
C THR A 750 25.06 14.09 24.70
N PRO A 751 24.20 15.11 24.82
CA PRO A 751 24.01 16.10 23.78
C PRO A 751 25.32 16.84 23.44
N TYR A 752 25.48 17.21 22.18
CA TYR A 752 26.62 17.95 21.69
C TYR A 752 26.50 19.44 22.08
N TYR A 753 27.63 20.00 22.52
CA TYR A 753 27.78 21.40 22.86
C TYR A 753 29.05 21.97 22.20
N PRO A 754 29.06 23.27 21.84
CA PRO A 754 28.02 24.27 22.10
C PRO A 754 26.87 24.25 21.10
N VAL A 755 25.68 24.67 21.56
CA VAL A 755 24.63 25.19 20.67
C VAL A 755 25.11 26.52 20.10
N THR A 756 25.05 26.72 18.80
CA THR A 756 25.63 27.87 18.12
C THR A 756 24.59 28.58 17.27
N ILE A 757 24.48 29.91 17.44
CA ILE A 757 23.69 30.78 16.57
C ILE A 757 24.66 31.56 15.71
N ASP A 758 24.74 31.23 14.42
CA ASP A 758 25.70 31.85 13.50
C ASP A 758 25.48 33.36 13.28
N ALA A 759 26.55 34.05 12.85
CA ALA A 759 26.56 35.52 12.71
C ALA A 759 25.51 36.09 11.73
N THR A 760 24.97 35.26 10.83
CA THR A 760 23.88 35.61 9.91
C THR A 760 22.50 35.13 10.35
N THR A 761 22.42 34.36 11.44
CA THR A 761 21.18 33.76 11.94
C THR A 761 20.37 34.77 12.76
N VAL A 762 19.05 34.70 12.59
CA VAL A 762 18.08 35.35 13.48
C VAL A 762 17.23 34.24 14.12
N ALA A 763 17.62 33.84 15.32
CA ALA A 763 16.99 32.83 16.14
C ALA A 763 15.88 33.44 17.02
N TYR A 764 14.86 32.63 17.32
CA TYR A 764 13.72 33.03 18.13
C TYR A 764 13.35 31.94 19.13
N ALA A 765 12.83 32.37 20.28
CA ALA A 765 12.19 31.50 21.28
C ALA A 765 11.11 32.30 22.05
N ASN A 766 10.11 31.62 22.60
CA ASN A 766 9.19 32.23 23.59
C ASN A 766 9.85 32.31 24.98
N SER A 767 10.54 31.24 25.38
CA SER A 767 11.47 31.20 26.51
C SER A 767 12.69 30.35 26.17
N LEU A 768 13.77 30.50 26.94
CA LEU A 768 14.97 29.66 26.87
C LEU A 768 15.36 29.23 28.28
N THR A 769 15.27 27.94 28.56
CA THR A 769 15.79 27.32 29.80
C THR A 769 17.09 26.58 29.48
N MET A 770 18.15 26.86 30.24
CA MET A 770 19.40 26.11 30.20
C MET A 770 19.69 25.53 31.58
N ASN A 771 20.01 24.24 31.66
CA ASN A 771 20.28 23.59 32.95
C ASN A 771 21.15 22.32 32.82
N ASP A 772 21.95 22.02 33.84
CA ASP A 772 22.66 20.74 33.98
C ASP A 772 22.06 19.96 35.15
N PHE A 773 21.53 18.77 34.88
CA PHE A 773 21.10 17.82 35.92
C PHE A 773 22.16 16.72 36.15
N GLY A 774 23.27 16.76 35.41
CA GLY A 774 24.41 15.87 35.54
C GLY A 774 25.18 16.05 36.84
N THR A 775 25.91 15.00 37.24
CA THR A 775 26.82 15.04 38.41
C THR A 775 28.30 15.20 38.01
N LEU A 776 28.56 15.42 36.72
CA LEU A 776 29.88 15.49 36.11
C LEU A 776 30.00 16.80 35.34
N PHE A 777 30.73 17.76 35.90
CA PHE A 777 31.10 19.08 35.33
C PHE A 777 31.99 19.00 34.06
N THR A 778 31.72 18.07 33.16
CA THR A 778 32.50 17.82 31.95
C THR A 778 31.80 18.30 30.68
N ASN A 779 30.49 18.54 30.72
CA ASN A 779 29.67 18.92 29.57
C ASN A 779 28.59 19.95 29.96
N SER A 780 28.98 21.15 30.42
CA SER A 780 28.02 22.20 30.79
C SER A 780 27.20 22.65 29.57
N PRO A 781 25.87 22.87 29.69
CA PRO A 781 25.04 23.36 28.58
C PRO A 781 25.57 24.71 28.12
N THR A 782 26.02 24.79 26.87
CA THR A 782 26.71 25.97 26.34
C THR A 782 26.00 26.51 25.11
N LEU A 783 25.69 27.81 25.12
CA LEU A 783 25.12 28.56 23.99
C LEU A 783 26.11 29.65 23.54
N ILE A 784 26.53 29.59 22.28
CA ILE A 784 27.33 30.63 21.63
C ILE A 784 26.45 31.41 20.65
N ASN A 785 26.13 32.66 20.98
CA ASN A 785 25.38 33.55 20.09
C ASN A 785 26.31 34.48 19.31
N ASN A 786 26.55 34.20 18.03
CA ASN A 786 27.21 35.11 17.09
C ASN A 786 26.22 36.00 16.32
N GLY A 787 24.97 35.55 16.17
CA GLY A 787 23.92 36.20 15.37
C GLY A 787 22.99 37.10 16.19
N THR A 788 21.69 36.95 15.96
CA THR A 788 20.63 37.59 16.74
C THR A 788 19.75 36.54 17.37
N LEU A 789 19.55 36.60 18.68
CA LEU A 789 18.58 35.81 19.43
C LEU A 789 17.53 36.74 20.03
N THR A 790 16.27 36.52 19.72
CA THR A 790 15.14 37.20 20.37
C THR A 790 14.34 36.20 21.18
N VAL A 791 14.31 36.39 22.50
CA VAL A 791 13.54 35.56 23.42
C VAL A 791 12.35 36.37 23.96
N GLY A 792 11.18 35.74 24.01
CA GLY A 792 9.95 36.31 24.56
C GLY A 792 9.98 36.45 26.09
N ALA A 793 8.83 36.23 26.71
CA ALA A 793 8.65 36.33 28.16
C ALA A 793 8.27 35.01 28.84
N GLY A 794 8.26 33.89 28.11
CA GLY A 794 7.79 32.60 28.63
C GLY A 794 6.33 32.61 29.08
N VAL A 795 5.89 31.49 29.66
CA VAL A 795 4.54 31.34 30.25
C VAL A 795 4.44 31.86 31.69
N ASP A 796 5.58 32.03 32.36
CA ASP A 796 5.72 32.45 33.77
C ASP A 796 6.29 33.87 33.95
N GLY A 797 6.66 34.56 32.85
CA GLY A 797 7.31 35.87 32.85
C GLY A 797 8.84 35.80 32.74
N VAL A 798 9.43 34.60 32.74
CA VAL A 798 10.88 34.41 32.54
C VAL A 798 11.17 34.15 31.06
N GLY A 799 11.90 35.07 30.43
CA GLY A 799 12.37 34.91 29.06
C GLY A 799 13.55 33.96 28.99
N ILE A 800 14.62 34.21 29.76
CA ILE A 800 15.80 33.33 29.83
C ILE A 800 16.04 32.90 31.27
N SER A 801 16.22 31.61 31.51
CA SER A 801 16.64 31.05 32.79
C SER A 801 17.90 30.20 32.62
N LEU A 802 19.00 30.61 33.27
CA LEU A 802 20.28 29.89 33.26
C LEU A 802 20.52 29.26 34.65
N GLY A 803 20.28 27.95 34.76
CA GLY A 803 20.51 27.14 35.96
C GLY A 803 21.83 26.37 35.95
N ALA A 804 22.13 25.69 37.06
CA ALA A 804 23.33 24.87 37.27
C ALA A 804 24.62 25.58 36.83
N ASP A 805 25.45 24.99 35.96
CA ASP A 805 26.71 25.56 35.46
C ASP A 805 26.62 26.06 33.99
N SER A 806 25.40 26.31 33.50
CA SER A 806 25.12 26.72 32.11
C SER A 806 25.94 27.93 31.66
N ILE A 807 26.39 27.94 30.40
CA ILE A 807 27.27 28.96 29.83
C ILE A 807 26.61 29.66 28.64
N VAL A 808 26.58 31.00 28.65
CA VAL A 808 26.15 31.82 27.51
C VAL A 808 27.27 32.76 27.09
N ASP A 809 27.79 32.55 25.88
CA ASP A 809 28.78 33.39 25.22
C ASP A 809 28.09 34.23 24.13
N ASN A 810 27.83 35.52 24.43
CA ASN A 810 27.15 36.43 23.51
C ASN A 810 28.14 37.31 22.74
N TYR A 811 28.42 36.98 21.49
CA TYR A 811 29.18 37.81 20.54
C TYR A 811 28.28 38.70 19.67
N GLY A 812 27.02 38.31 19.48
CA GLY A 812 26.03 38.98 18.64
C GLY A 812 25.07 39.88 19.41
N THR A 813 23.76 39.70 19.17
CA THR A 813 22.68 40.40 19.88
C THR A 813 21.77 39.40 20.58
N ILE A 814 21.49 39.59 21.87
CA ILE A 814 20.42 38.92 22.61
C ILE A 814 19.43 40.01 23.05
N THR A 815 18.15 39.80 22.76
CA THR A 815 17.04 40.60 23.30
C THR A 815 16.13 39.68 24.11
N VAL A 816 15.89 40.05 25.37
CA VAL A 816 14.98 39.31 26.28
C VAL A 816 13.76 40.16 26.56
N GLY A 817 12.58 39.66 26.18
CA GLY A 817 11.29 40.33 26.39
C GLY A 817 10.86 40.30 27.86
N GLY A 818 10.90 39.12 28.48
CA GLY A 818 10.63 38.94 29.91
C GLY A 818 11.88 39.11 30.78
N LEU A 819 11.86 38.47 31.95
CA LEU A 819 12.98 38.46 32.89
C LEU A 819 14.14 37.59 32.38
N MET A 820 15.38 38.01 32.61
CA MET A 820 16.56 37.15 32.51
C MET A 820 17.04 36.75 33.91
N GLU A 821 16.95 35.46 34.21
CA GLU A 821 17.49 34.87 35.44
C GLU A 821 18.83 34.19 35.17
N VAL A 822 19.88 34.61 35.89
CA VAL A 822 21.21 33.99 35.86
C VAL A 822 21.51 33.48 37.26
N LEU A 823 21.47 32.15 37.40
CA LEU A 823 21.33 31.42 38.67
C LEU A 823 22.55 30.53 38.96
N ASP A 824 22.52 29.87 40.13
CA ASP A 824 23.44 28.80 40.51
C ASP A 824 24.92 29.10 40.22
N GLN A 825 25.61 28.33 39.39
CA GLN A 825 27.02 28.50 39.01
C GLN A 825 27.17 28.95 37.54
N SER A 826 26.08 29.40 36.91
CA SER A 826 26.04 29.74 35.49
C SER A 826 26.94 30.93 35.13
N SER A 827 27.31 31.02 33.86
CA SER A 827 28.23 32.03 33.33
C SER A 827 27.62 32.80 32.17
N LEU A 828 27.63 34.13 32.27
CA LEU A 828 27.25 35.04 31.21
C LEU A 828 28.47 35.85 30.75
N GLN A 829 28.95 35.55 29.54
CA GLN A 829 30.07 36.22 28.89
C GLN A 829 29.56 37.10 27.74
N ASN A 830 29.38 38.39 28.01
CA ASN A 830 28.84 39.34 27.04
C ASN A 830 29.94 40.11 26.31
N TYR A 831 30.11 39.82 25.02
CA TYR A 831 30.97 40.54 24.08
C TYR A 831 30.17 41.45 23.12
N GLY A 832 28.89 41.15 22.91
CA GLY A 832 27.98 41.86 22.01
C GLY A 832 26.92 42.69 22.75
N GLN A 833 25.71 42.79 22.18
CA GLN A 833 24.58 43.48 22.78
C GLN A 833 23.69 42.50 23.55
N LEU A 834 23.39 42.81 24.80
CA LEU A 834 22.37 42.16 25.62
C LEU A 834 21.38 43.22 26.08
N THR A 835 20.15 43.18 25.57
CA THR A 835 19.06 44.10 25.94
C THR A 835 17.99 43.35 26.73
N LEU A 836 17.76 43.79 27.97
CA LEU A 836 16.76 43.25 28.90
C LEU A 836 15.57 44.21 28.93
N GLN A 837 14.37 43.74 28.58
CA GLN A 837 13.17 44.59 28.50
C GLN A 837 12.43 44.68 29.84
N ASP A 838 12.26 43.57 30.56
CA ASP A 838 11.67 43.56 31.91
C ASP A 838 12.74 43.45 33.03
N GLY A 839 14.01 43.36 32.68
CA GLY A 839 15.13 43.23 33.62
C GLY A 839 15.40 41.77 33.99
N GLY A 840 15.41 41.44 35.29
CA GLY A 840 15.69 40.09 35.78
C GLY A 840 16.55 40.05 37.04
N ASP A 841 17.20 38.91 37.28
CA ASP A 841 17.99 38.64 38.48
C ASP A 841 19.34 37.99 38.13
N PHE A 842 20.45 38.61 38.53
CA PHE A 842 21.78 37.99 38.56
C PHE A 842 22.10 37.58 40.00
N LYS A 843 21.97 36.29 40.33
CA LYS A 843 22.00 35.76 41.70
C LYS A 843 22.68 34.39 41.81
N GLY A 844 22.76 33.86 43.03
CA GLY A 844 23.44 32.58 43.31
C GLY A 844 24.95 32.75 43.46
N LEU A 845 25.70 31.88 42.77
CA LEU A 845 27.16 31.88 42.60
C LEU A 845 27.55 32.17 41.14
N SER A 846 26.64 32.74 40.36
CA SER A 846 26.82 32.99 38.92
C SER A 846 27.92 34.01 38.63
N THR A 847 28.45 33.96 37.41
CA THR A 847 29.54 34.83 36.96
C THR A 847 29.10 35.70 35.79
N ILE A 848 29.17 37.02 35.95
CA ILE A 848 28.74 38.00 34.95
C ILE A 848 29.95 38.79 34.46
N THR A 849 30.34 38.61 33.20
CA THR A 849 31.44 39.35 32.58
C THR A 849 30.98 40.10 31.34
N ASN A 850 31.12 41.41 31.35
CA ASN A 850 30.87 42.27 30.20
C ASN A 850 32.22 42.75 29.61
N PHE A 851 32.58 42.21 28.45
CA PHE A 851 33.84 42.49 27.76
C PHE A 851 33.83 43.88 27.10
N SER A 852 34.98 44.32 26.57
CA SER A 852 35.20 45.71 26.16
C SER A 852 34.36 46.17 24.96
N SER A 853 33.89 45.24 24.13
CA SER A 853 32.90 45.47 23.07
C SER A 853 31.45 45.33 23.55
N GLY A 854 31.24 44.74 24.73
CA GLY A 854 29.95 44.34 25.25
C GLY A 854 29.13 45.50 25.78
N THR A 855 27.82 45.44 25.52
CA THR A 855 26.80 46.31 26.11
C THR A 855 25.75 45.46 26.81
N ILE A 856 25.54 45.70 28.10
CA ILE A 856 24.37 45.22 28.85
C ILE A 856 23.42 46.42 29.03
N GLU A 857 22.21 46.31 28.51
CA GLU A 857 21.22 47.38 28.51
C GLU A 857 19.95 46.93 29.26
N VAL A 858 19.68 47.58 30.39
CA VAL A 858 18.40 47.47 31.09
C VAL A 858 17.47 48.51 30.48
N SER A 859 16.67 48.07 29.50
CA SER A 859 15.80 48.94 28.70
C SER A 859 14.45 49.24 29.36
N GLY A 860 14.01 48.38 30.28
CA GLY A 860 12.84 48.56 31.13
C GLY A 860 12.93 47.68 32.39
N GLY A 861 11.83 47.63 33.14
CA GLY A 861 11.70 46.79 34.33
C GLY A 861 12.76 47.03 35.42
N THR A 862 13.18 45.95 36.09
CA THR A 862 14.20 46.01 37.17
C THR A 862 15.18 44.85 37.03
N LEU A 863 16.48 45.16 36.92
CA LEU A 863 17.56 44.19 37.06
C LEU A 863 18.10 44.21 38.49
N ASN A 864 17.92 43.12 39.24
CA ASN A 864 18.54 42.93 40.55
C ASN A 864 19.87 42.20 40.41
N VAL A 865 20.93 42.76 40.98
CA VAL A 865 22.29 42.20 40.91
C VAL A 865 22.77 41.89 42.32
N LEU A 866 22.92 40.59 42.60
CA LEU A 866 23.38 40.04 43.89
C LEU A 866 24.80 39.45 43.80
N VAL A 867 25.34 39.31 42.58
CA VAL A 867 26.71 38.85 42.29
C VAL A 867 27.56 39.97 41.66
N ASP A 868 28.88 39.93 41.87
CA ASP A 868 29.78 40.93 41.29
C ASP A 868 29.82 40.86 39.75
N VAL A 869 29.75 42.02 39.09
CA VAL A 869 29.83 42.15 37.63
C VAL A 869 31.21 42.67 37.22
N ALA A 870 31.96 41.86 36.48
CA ALA A 870 33.22 42.26 35.86
C ALA A 870 32.94 43.03 34.57
N ASN A 871 33.02 44.36 34.61
CA ASN A 871 32.67 45.23 33.49
C ASN A 871 33.92 45.86 32.87
N SER A 872 34.07 45.71 31.55
CA SER A 872 35.06 46.43 30.75
C SER A 872 34.45 47.16 29.56
N GLY A 873 33.21 46.81 29.18
CA GLY A 873 32.39 47.51 28.19
C GLY A 873 31.45 48.54 28.81
N GLN A 874 30.19 48.53 28.35
CA GLN A 874 29.14 49.43 28.79
C GLN A 874 27.99 48.70 29.51
N VAL A 875 27.53 49.27 30.62
CA VAL A 875 26.22 48.98 31.22
C VAL A 875 25.36 50.22 31.05
N THR A 876 24.14 50.07 30.52
CA THR A 876 23.19 51.16 30.29
C THR A 876 21.88 50.89 31.03
N ILE A 877 21.35 51.91 31.70
CA ILE A 877 20.04 51.88 32.35
C ILE A 877 19.20 52.95 31.66
N ASP A 878 18.13 52.55 30.97
CA ASP A 878 17.32 53.47 30.18
C ASP A 878 16.19 54.14 30.99
N LEU A 879 15.53 55.13 30.38
CA LEU A 879 14.57 55.97 31.09
C LEU A 879 13.33 55.17 31.50
N GLY A 880 13.17 54.94 32.80
CA GLY A 880 12.09 54.15 33.38
C GLY A 880 12.53 52.75 33.84
N ALA A 881 13.74 52.32 33.48
CA ALA A 881 14.37 51.11 33.99
C ALA A 881 15.04 51.33 35.36
N ILE A 882 15.22 50.25 36.11
CA ILE A 882 15.89 50.22 37.41
C ILE A 882 17.02 49.18 37.38
N LEU A 883 18.19 49.55 37.91
CA LEU A 883 19.27 48.61 38.24
C LEU A 883 19.54 48.69 39.73
N THR A 884 19.34 47.57 40.44
CA THR A 884 19.53 47.48 41.90
C THR A 884 20.75 46.61 42.20
N LEU A 885 21.80 47.20 42.79
CA LEU A 885 22.95 46.46 43.30
C LEU A 885 22.70 46.06 44.76
N ASN A 886 22.33 44.81 45.00
CA ASN A 886 21.98 44.26 46.31
C ASN A 886 23.24 43.77 47.05
N GLY A 887 24.09 44.71 47.46
CA GLY A 887 25.39 44.45 48.08
C GLY A 887 26.50 44.05 47.10
N ALA A 888 26.16 43.85 45.83
CA ALA A 888 27.09 43.52 44.74
C ALA A 888 27.84 44.74 44.19
N SER A 889 28.94 44.52 43.49
CA SER A 889 29.69 45.56 42.81
C SER A 889 29.71 45.43 41.29
N ILE A 890 29.71 46.56 40.58
CA ILE A 890 30.13 46.62 39.18
C ILE A 890 31.55 47.17 39.16
N THR A 891 32.50 46.37 38.68
CA THR A 891 33.92 46.73 38.66
C THR A 891 34.40 46.97 37.22
N GLY A 892 34.77 48.21 36.92
CA GLY A 892 35.36 48.67 35.66
C GLY A 892 34.36 49.25 34.65
N GLY A 893 34.85 49.48 33.43
CA GLY A 893 34.05 49.90 32.25
C GLY A 893 33.32 51.23 32.42
N GLN A 894 32.24 51.40 31.64
CA GLN A 894 31.30 52.51 31.75
C GLN A 894 29.94 52.05 32.28
N VAL A 895 29.34 52.84 33.16
CA VAL A 895 27.91 52.75 33.52
C VAL A 895 27.23 54.05 33.06
N THR A 896 26.16 53.95 32.28
CA THR A 896 25.37 55.08 31.78
C THR A 896 23.96 55.00 32.35
N ASN A 897 23.62 55.88 33.29
CA ASN A 897 22.32 55.88 33.94
C ASN A 897 21.41 57.00 33.40
N LYS A 898 20.35 56.62 32.70
CA LYS A 898 19.20 57.46 32.31
C LYS A 898 17.95 57.13 33.14
N GLY A 899 17.92 55.99 33.83
CA GLY A 899 16.84 55.53 34.71
C GLY A 899 17.15 55.72 36.20
N THR A 900 16.93 54.68 36.99
CA THR A 900 17.29 54.63 38.41
C THR A 900 18.40 53.61 38.63
N LEU A 901 19.47 54.04 39.29
CA LEU A 901 20.48 53.16 39.86
C LEU A 901 20.29 53.13 41.38
N ASP A 902 20.04 51.95 41.95
CA ASP A 902 19.93 51.74 43.39
C ASP A 902 21.13 50.96 43.92
N LEU A 903 21.67 51.41 45.06
CA LEU A 903 22.85 50.83 45.71
C LEU A 903 22.43 50.30 47.09
N GLU A 904 21.68 49.20 47.10
CA GLU A 904 21.14 48.62 48.32
C GLU A 904 22.17 47.79 49.11
N GLY A 905 22.25 48.02 50.41
CA GLY A 905 23.12 47.24 51.31
C GLY A 905 24.55 47.78 51.44
N THR A 906 25.27 47.32 52.46
CA THR A 906 26.51 47.98 52.95
C THR A 906 27.75 47.80 52.08
N THR A 907 27.68 47.00 51.02
CA THR A 907 28.80 46.66 50.12
C THR A 907 28.56 47.03 48.66
N ALA A 908 27.36 47.53 48.32
CA ALA A 908 27.00 47.93 46.96
C ALA A 908 27.95 49.03 46.45
N SER A 909 28.57 48.83 45.28
CA SER A 909 29.59 49.78 44.79
C SER A 909 29.81 49.77 43.29
N LEU A 910 30.22 50.93 42.77
CA LEU A 910 30.80 51.07 41.43
C LEU A 910 32.32 51.28 41.58
N ASN A 911 33.11 50.29 41.21
CA ASN A 911 34.55 50.28 41.42
C ASN A 911 35.30 50.51 40.12
N SER A 912 36.39 51.29 40.15
CA SER A 912 37.40 51.37 39.06
C SER A 912 36.88 51.69 37.64
N GLY A 913 35.67 52.25 37.50
CA GLY A 913 35.02 52.55 36.22
C GLY A 913 34.55 54.00 36.09
N LYS A 914 33.73 54.28 35.07
CA LYS A 914 33.16 55.62 34.79
C LYS A 914 31.63 55.59 34.87
N LEU A 915 31.04 56.24 35.87
CA LEU A 915 29.61 56.55 35.90
C LEU A 915 29.31 57.81 35.07
N THR A 916 28.31 57.73 34.20
CA THR A 916 27.66 58.86 33.53
C THR A 916 26.19 58.87 33.94
N ASN A 917 25.84 59.68 34.95
CA ASN A 917 24.47 59.78 35.43
C ASN A 917 23.75 61.00 34.84
N THR A 918 22.55 60.80 34.31
CA THR A 918 21.64 61.87 33.86
C THR A 918 20.27 61.83 34.55
N ASN A 919 20.06 60.91 35.51
CA ASN A 919 18.81 60.79 36.26
C ASN A 919 19.07 60.39 37.74
N GLN A 920 18.42 59.37 38.29
CA GLN A 920 18.39 59.11 39.74
C GLN A 920 19.43 58.06 40.18
N VAL A 921 20.15 58.36 41.26
CA VAL A 921 20.98 57.39 41.99
C VAL A 921 20.55 57.40 43.46
N ASN A 922 20.22 56.23 44.00
CA ASN A 922 19.93 56.00 45.41
C ASN A 922 21.16 55.36 46.08
N VAL A 923 21.45 55.75 47.34
CA VAL A 923 22.63 55.36 48.13
C VAL A 923 22.28 55.40 49.62
#